data_AF-A0A924JGG4-F1
#
_entry.id   AF-A0A924JGG4-F1
#
_cell.length_a   1.000
_cell.length_b   1.000
_cell.length_c   1.000
_cell.angle_alpha   90.00
_cell.angle_beta   90.00
_cell.angle_gamma   90.00
#
_symmetry.space_group_name_H-M   'P 1'
#
loop_
_entity.id
_entity.type
_entity.pdbx_description
1 polymer ?
#
loop_
_entity_poly.entity_id
_entity_poly.type
_entity_poly.pdbx_seq_one_letter_code
_entity_poly.pdbx_strand_id
1 'polypeptide(L)'
;MHDVKSRIYEERTTLSSLGDLFMPAIDPASIALNLPHYYYYVIPLGLAECHHALGSWERAESFYLKAASYQFLNKAIEAPRVWLCMARLYLDWGNSLYRQDDVADASDIYQRVLTFDAAVPASTLYSTVALQPGADVGRAVIADLALFLALADNPAAVVPDLNSVIVATILEVHQHLLKIAAGLDFWGHWHLSVPIWTFDYLQSVAINFTQFAVGAERDFISFQSHADDSALTRQQLVQGVSQAKAEVNAATLAAQAASAEVEVYKLGVNLADLRAQDAKDNADAYGAMSADQIVRQALATQLGGGDNGDRNDLNNRADTLMGIGPTAQYIREHPGNWRMEGSSATLSATEQLVAGRLNRQYEIDTMNRQTKEMEVAGLQAKAELNVANARAAAAKAGVAVAQVRADGAAQNLAAFDNQFFTPEVWRRMGEVMLQLYHRYFNMALSTARLMERAYNFETDQALHVIKTDYGLDEVKGLLGADVLMADIQGFTYDLIASTSGKPQPLRQTISLAERYGFKFENQLRSTGVMEFNTSIDDFDAVYPGTYAGRIESVEVEVLGVVPANGISGTLTNGGISAYRTPAALWIDPAGSGLKYRVQSRETLVLSDYFARQDALIVPHDTRMSKIFQGAGLASTWRLELPKAINDIDYGALTDIRLTFYYKARFDPDLHGRVLEQLSARPGVHARQRGIPLRWIYPDAFFHFQDSGELRITLRAGDFRHNEKMPQLVDIGMLVSCDGRISASGLKIGLRTPGHAAPVAASTDADGAIPAGDPAWAPLVGASALGEYIITLSDADNPALNGPAKRAPIVNIALIIGYAFTPVV
;
A
#
# COMPACT_ATOMS: atom_id res chain seq x y z
N MET A 1 -3.74 30.90 -42.15
CA MET A 1 -2.91 30.67 -40.94
C MET A 1 -3.34 31.57 -39.77
N HIS A 2 -3.62 32.86 -40.00
CA HIS A 2 -4.08 33.78 -38.93
C HIS A 2 -5.47 33.40 -38.36
N ASP A 3 -6.41 32.98 -39.21
CA ASP A 3 -7.74 32.51 -38.76
C ASP A 3 -7.69 31.20 -37.96
N VAL A 4 -6.78 30.27 -38.31
CA VAL A 4 -6.59 29.01 -37.59
C VAL A 4 -6.02 29.28 -36.19
N LYS A 5 -5.08 30.21 -36.09
CA LYS A 5 -4.49 30.59 -34.80
C LYS A 5 -5.54 31.18 -33.86
N SER A 6 -6.34 32.13 -34.33
CA SER A 6 -7.34 32.81 -33.50
C SER A 6 -8.54 31.93 -33.15
N ARG A 7 -9.15 31.25 -34.14
CA ARG A 7 -10.40 30.48 -33.96
C ARG A 7 -10.22 29.07 -33.41
N ILE A 8 -8.99 28.56 -33.32
CA ILE A 8 -8.75 27.20 -32.82
C ILE A 8 -7.81 27.26 -31.64
N TYR A 9 -6.59 27.77 -31.82
CA TYR A 9 -5.57 27.71 -30.75
C TYR A 9 -5.77 28.76 -29.65
N GLU A 10 -6.10 30.01 -29.98
CA GLU A 10 -6.31 31.06 -28.98
C GLU A 10 -7.64 30.86 -28.24
N GLU A 11 -8.72 30.53 -28.95
CA GLU A 11 -10.04 30.23 -28.35
C GLU A 11 -9.98 29.07 -27.34
N ARG A 12 -9.23 28.01 -27.67
CA ARG A 12 -8.99 26.86 -26.80
C ARG A 12 -8.47 27.22 -25.41
N THR A 13 -7.72 28.31 -25.26
CA THR A 13 -7.14 28.71 -23.96
C THR A 13 -8.18 29.13 -22.92
N THR A 14 -9.39 29.49 -23.38
CA THR A 14 -10.48 30.05 -22.56
C THR A 14 -11.64 29.08 -22.29
N LEU A 15 -11.65 27.93 -22.96
CA LEU A 15 -12.70 26.91 -22.78
C LEU A 15 -12.69 26.34 -21.36
N SER A 16 -13.88 26.13 -20.78
CA SER A 16 -14.05 25.64 -19.40
C SER A 16 -14.61 24.22 -19.30
N SER A 17 -14.98 23.61 -20.43
CA SER A 17 -15.57 22.27 -20.51
C SER A 17 -14.60 21.30 -21.20
N LEU A 18 -14.47 20.10 -20.63
CA LEU A 18 -13.61 19.05 -21.18
C LEU A 18 -14.12 18.56 -22.54
N GLY A 19 -15.45 18.52 -22.73
CA GLY A 19 -16.07 18.11 -23.98
C GLY A 19 -15.76 19.08 -25.12
N ASP A 20 -15.73 20.39 -24.82
CA ASP A 20 -15.44 21.43 -25.80
C ASP A 20 -13.93 21.54 -26.10
N LEU A 21 -13.09 21.12 -25.15
CA LEU A 21 -11.65 21.01 -25.35
C LEU A 21 -11.26 19.82 -26.26
N PHE A 22 -12.13 18.81 -26.34
CA PHE A 22 -11.88 17.59 -27.09
C PHE A 22 -12.29 17.76 -28.56
N MET A 23 -11.31 17.76 -29.45
CA MET A 23 -11.56 17.82 -30.89
C MET A 23 -11.40 16.42 -31.51
N PRO A 24 -12.51 15.72 -31.83
CA PRO A 24 -12.44 14.35 -32.34
C PRO A 24 -11.73 14.28 -33.70
N ALA A 25 -10.88 13.27 -33.87
CA ALA A 25 -10.10 13.02 -35.09
C ALA A 25 -10.95 12.34 -36.16
N ILE A 26 -11.88 13.09 -36.77
CA ILE A 26 -12.85 12.56 -37.75
C ILE A 26 -12.28 12.60 -39.18
N ASP A 27 -11.46 13.62 -39.49
CA ASP A 27 -10.90 13.86 -40.82
C ASP A 27 -9.40 14.23 -40.78
N PRO A 28 -8.64 14.11 -41.89
CA PRO A 28 -7.21 14.42 -41.91
C PRO A 28 -6.85 15.86 -41.51
N ALA A 29 -7.74 16.84 -41.75
CA ALA A 29 -7.51 18.22 -41.33
C ALA A 29 -7.67 18.36 -39.82
N SER A 30 -8.64 17.67 -39.21
CA SER A 30 -8.79 17.62 -37.75
C SER A 30 -7.57 17.02 -37.04
N ILE A 31 -6.92 16.02 -37.64
CA ILE A 31 -5.67 15.43 -37.14
C ILE A 31 -4.52 16.44 -37.26
N ALA A 32 -4.38 17.09 -38.41
CA ALA A 32 -3.34 18.09 -38.65
C ALA A 32 -3.45 19.29 -37.69
N LEU A 33 -4.67 19.70 -37.34
CA LEU A 33 -4.94 20.78 -36.39
C LEU A 33 -4.61 20.40 -34.94
N ASN A 34 -4.81 19.14 -34.55
CA ASN A 34 -4.47 18.63 -33.21
C ASN A 34 -2.98 18.30 -33.04
N LEU A 35 -2.22 18.11 -34.13
CA LEU A 35 -0.83 17.68 -34.09
C LEU A 35 0.08 18.52 -33.17
N PRO A 36 -0.01 19.87 -33.15
CA PRO A 36 0.76 20.69 -32.21
C PRO A 36 0.41 20.42 -30.75
N HIS A 37 -0.88 20.21 -30.43
CA HIS A 37 -1.30 19.86 -29.08
C HIS A 37 -0.78 18.48 -28.68
N TYR A 38 -0.87 17.49 -29.57
CA TYR A 38 -0.31 16.16 -29.32
C TYR A 38 1.20 16.19 -29.10
N TYR A 39 1.93 16.93 -29.93
CA TYR A 39 3.39 17.00 -29.87
C TYR A 39 3.92 17.78 -28.67
N TYR A 40 3.32 18.93 -28.34
CA TYR A 40 3.84 19.82 -27.29
C TYR A 40 3.22 19.60 -25.90
N TYR A 41 2.03 18.98 -25.82
CA TYR A 41 1.35 18.74 -24.54
C TYR A 41 1.14 17.26 -24.26
N VAL A 42 0.41 16.53 -25.11
CA VAL A 42 -0.02 15.14 -24.79
C VAL A 42 1.15 14.18 -24.69
N ILE A 43 2.08 14.20 -25.67
CA ILE A 43 3.25 13.31 -25.68
C ILE A 43 4.19 13.63 -24.51
N PRO A 44 4.60 14.90 -24.26
CA PRO A 44 5.41 15.24 -23.09
C PRO A 44 4.74 14.88 -21.77
N LEU A 45 3.43 15.12 -21.62
CA LEU A 45 2.68 14.75 -20.42
C LEU A 45 2.66 13.22 -20.22
N GLY A 46 2.38 12.45 -21.28
CA GLY A 46 2.41 10.99 -21.22
C GLY A 46 3.79 10.44 -20.87
N LEU A 47 4.86 11.00 -21.44
CA LEU A 47 6.24 10.65 -21.08
C LEU A 47 6.57 11.03 -19.63
N ALA A 48 6.07 12.17 -19.14
CA ALA A 48 6.25 12.59 -17.75
C ALA A 48 5.60 11.58 -16.80
N GLU A 49 4.35 11.18 -17.04
CA GLU A 49 3.62 10.19 -16.23
C GLU A 49 4.30 8.80 -16.29
N CYS A 50 4.80 8.38 -17.45
CA CYS A 50 5.60 7.16 -17.55
C CYS A 50 6.89 7.23 -16.72
N HIS A 51 7.63 8.34 -16.79
CA HIS A 51 8.85 8.52 -15.99
C HIS A 51 8.56 8.63 -14.49
N HIS A 52 7.45 9.26 -14.12
CA HIS A 52 6.94 9.32 -12.75
C HIS A 52 6.68 7.91 -12.24
N ALA A 53 5.93 7.09 -12.98
CA ALA A 53 5.64 5.70 -12.60
C ALA A 53 6.90 4.82 -12.51
N LEU A 54 7.95 5.12 -13.29
CA LEU A 54 9.25 4.43 -13.24
C LEU A 54 10.17 4.92 -12.12
N GLY A 55 9.75 5.89 -11.29
CA GLY A 55 10.59 6.48 -10.24
C GLY A 55 11.74 7.36 -10.77
N SER A 56 11.70 7.77 -12.04
CA SER A 56 12.69 8.68 -12.65
C SER A 56 12.27 10.14 -12.45
N TRP A 57 12.30 10.60 -11.19
CA TRP A 57 11.67 11.84 -10.73
C TRP A 57 12.12 13.11 -11.49
N GLU A 58 13.43 13.34 -11.62
CA GLU A 58 13.98 14.51 -12.32
C GLU A 58 13.59 14.55 -13.81
N ARG A 59 13.56 13.38 -14.47
CA ARG A 59 13.15 13.30 -15.87
C ARG A 59 11.67 13.63 -16.01
N ALA A 60 10.83 13.12 -15.12
CA ALA A 60 9.40 13.43 -15.09
C ALA A 60 9.17 14.93 -14.92
N GLU A 61 9.87 15.59 -13.98
CA GLU A 61 9.82 17.04 -13.78
C GLU A 61 10.13 17.80 -15.08
N SER A 62 11.22 17.40 -15.77
CA SER A 62 11.61 18.04 -17.03
C SER A 62 10.53 17.94 -18.13
N PHE A 63 9.80 16.83 -18.18
CA PHE A 63 8.74 16.61 -19.18
C PHE A 63 7.43 17.32 -18.79
N TYR A 64 7.09 17.40 -17.50
CA TYR A 64 5.98 18.24 -17.04
C TYR A 64 6.22 19.71 -17.39
N LEU A 65 7.44 20.22 -17.18
CA LEU A 65 7.81 21.58 -17.58
C LEU A 65 7.75 21.79 -19.10
N LYS A 66 8.10 20.78 -19.90
CA LYS A 66 7.90 20.82 -21.36
C LYS A 66 6.42 20.90 -21.72
N ALA A 67 5.56 20.10 -21.09
CA ALA A 67 4.12 20.17 -21.31
C ALA A 67 3.53 21.53 -20.90
N ALA A 68 4.01 22.09 -19.77
CA ALA A 68 3.63 23.43 -19.30
C ALA A 68 4.08 24.54 -20.25
N SER A 69 5.16 24.33 -21.03
CA SER A 69 5.66 25.32 -21.98
C SER A 69 4.81 25.46 -23.26
N TYR A 70 3.75 24.67 -23.40
CA TYR A 70 2.85 24.77 -24.55
C TYR A 70 2.15 26.13 -24.61
N GLN A 71 2.33 26.85 -25.71
CA GLN A 71 1.85 28.23 -25.88
C GLN A 71 0.32 28.38 -25.74
N PHE A 72 -0.45 27.36 -26.10
CA PHE A 72 -1.91 27.37 -26.09
C PHE A 72 -2.48 26.41 -25.03
N LEU A 73 -1.77 26.26 -23.91
CA LEU A 73 -2.22 25.50 -22.75
C LEU A 73 -3.52 26.10 -22.21
N ASN A 74 -4.52 25.26 -22.01
CA ASN A 74 -5.79 25.72 -21.46
C ASN A 74 -5.65 26.10 -19.98
N LYS A 75 -6.14 27.30 -19.62
CA LYS A 75 -5.97 27.86 -18.28
C LYS A 75 -6.88 27.24 -17.23
N ALA A 76 -8.06 26.75 -17.61
CA ALA A 76 -9.07 26.26 -16.68
C ALA A 76 -8.90 24.77 -16.34
N ILE A 77 -8.40 23.97 -17.28
CA ILE A 77 -8.39 22.49 -17.20
C ILE A 77 -6.94 21.96 -17.21
N GLU A 78 -6.17 22.28 -18.26
CA GLU A 78 -4.85 21.67 -18.46
C GLU A 78 -3.78 22.24 -17.53
N ALA A 79 -3.75 23.57 -17.33
CA ALA A 79 -2.78 24.20 -16.44
C ALA A 79 -2.93 23.72 -14.97
N PRO A 80 -4.13 23.69 -14.36
CA PRO A 80 -4.31 23.09 -13.03
C PRO A 80 -3.98 21.60 -13.00
N ARG A 81 -4.25 20.86 -14.08
CA ARG A 81 -3.91 19.43 -14.18
C ARG A 81 -2.39 19.20 -14.15
N VAL A 82 -1.63 19.94 -14.96
CA VAL A 82 -0.16 19.82 -14.98
C VAL A 82 0.43 20.25 -13.63
N TRP A 83 -0.09 21.32 -13.03
CA TRP A 83 0.31 21.73 -11.68
C TRP A 83 0.07 20.60 -10.68
N LEU A 84 -1.10 19.95 -10.70
CA LEU A 84 -1.42 18.85 -9.80
C LEU A 84 -0.51 17.64 -10.01
N CYS A 85 -0.23 17.27 -11.27
CA CYS A 85 0.69 16.17 -11.57
C CYS A 85 2.11 16.46 -11.05
N MET A 86 2.57 17.70 -11.17
CA MET A 86 3.87 18.13 -10.66
C MET A 86 3.91 18.20 -9.13
N ALA A 87 2.83 18.64 -8.48
CA ALA A 87 2.72 18.61 -7.02
C ALA A 87 2.75 17.17 -6.48
N ARG A 88 2.05 16.24 -7.14
CA ARG A 88 2.08 14.81 -6.82
C ARG A 88 3.46 14.20 -7.07
N LEU A 89 4.15 14.60 -8.13
CA LEU A 89 5.53 14.18 -8.37
C LEU A 89 6.43 14.53 -7.19
N TYR A 90 6.34 15.75 -6.65
CA TYR A 90 7.14 16.14 -5.49
C TYR A 90 6.73 15.41 -4.21
N LEU A 91 5.43 15.20 -4.00
CA LEU A 91 4.96 14.36 -2.90
C LEU A 91 5.54 12.94 -2.98
N ASP A 92 5.44 12.28 -4.14
CA ASP A 92 5.90 10.90 -4.32
C ASP A 92 7.43 10.78 -4.28
N TRP A 93 8.14 11.76 -4.84
CA TRP A 93 9.60 11.84 -4.77
C TRP A 93 10.06 12.04 -3.33
N GLY A 94 9.46 13.00 -2.60
CA GLY A 94 9.72 13.21 -1.18
C GLY A 94 9.38 11.96 -0.35
N ASN A 95 8.28 11.27 -0.66
CA ASN A 95 7.88 10.03 0.00
C ASN A 95 8.94 8.93 -0.21
N SER A 96 9.44 8.78 -1.44
CA SER A 96 10.47 7.79 -1.77
C SER A 96 11.74 8.00 -0.94
N LEU A 97 12.21 9.25 -0.81
CA LEU A 97 13.38 9.60 0.00
C LEU A 97 13.10 9.46 1.50
N TYR A 98 11.95 9.92 1.96
CA TYR A 98 11.61 9.89 3.38
C TYR A 98 11.47 8.46 3.91
N ARG A 99 10.93 7.55 3.11
CA ARG A 99 10.88 6.13 3.50
C ARG A 99 12.27 5.48 3.55
N GLN A 100 13.29 6.06 2.89
CA GLN A 100 14.69 5.60 2.93
C GLN A 100 15.46 6.20 4.12
N ASP A 101 14.76 6.88 5.04
CA ASP A 101 15.32 7.64 6.15
C ASP A 101 16.26 8.80 5.71
N ASP A 102 16.20 9.22 4.44
CA ASP A 102 16.90 10.43 3.95
C ASP A 102 16.03 11.68 4.16
N VAL A 103 16.01 12.12 5.42
CA VAL A 103 15.14 13.21 5.88
C VAL A 103 15.52 14.55 5.27
N ALA A 104 16.82 14.79 5.03
CA ALA A 104 17.32 16.06 4.51
C ALA A 104 16.83 16.27 3.07
N ASP A 105 17.13 15.32 2.18
CA ASP A 105 16.74 15.42 0.78
C ASP A 105 15.22 15.35 0.61
N ALA A 106 14.53 14.54 1.42
CA ALA A 106 13.07 14.50 1.41
C ALA A 106 12.45 15.86 1.78
N SER A 107 12.96 16.52 2.81
CA SER A 107 12.48 17.83 3.24
C SER A 107 12.69 18.90 2.16
N ASP A 108 13.79 18.84 1.41
CA ASP A 108 14.06 19.75 0.30
C ASP A 108 13.06 19.58 -0.85
N ILE A 109 12.63 18.34 -1.14
CA ILE A 109 11.61 18.07 -2.16
C ILE A 109 10.22 18.51 -1.68
N TYR A 110 9.81 18.17 -0.46
CA TYR A 110 8.52 18.62 0.10
C TYR A 110 8.40 20.14 0.16
N GLN A 111 9.51 20.83 0.47
CA GLN A 111 9.59 22.29 0.49
C GLN A 111 9.40 22.95 -0.88
N ARG A 112 9.36 22.18 -1.97
CA ARG A 112 8.93 22.68 -3.29
C ARG A 112 7.41 22.88 -3.37
N VAL A 113 6.62 22.26 -2.50
CA VAL A 113 5.14 22.39 -2.44
C VAL A 113 4.71 23.30 -1.28
N LEU A 114 5.31 23.14 -0.09
CA LEU A 114 4.97 23.87 1.13
C LEU A 114 6.20 24.04 2.03
N THR A 115 6.49 25.21 2.57
CA THR A 115 7.61 25.39 3.52
C THR A 115 7.28 24.86 4.93
N PHE A 116 8.30 24.69 5.80
CA PHE A 116 8.09 24.31 7.20
C PHE A 116 7.18 25.29 7.98
N ASP A 117 7.23 26.58 7.62
CA ASP A 117 6.37 27.63 8.21
C ASP A 117 4.94 27.64 7.63
N ALA A 118 4.56 26.59 6.89
CA ALA A 118 3.29 26.49 6.16
C ALA A 118 3.05 27.68 5.21
N ALA A 119 4.11 28.15 4.54
CA ALA A 119 4.05 29.25 3.57
C ALA A 119 4.32 28.76 2.14
N VAL A 120 3.93 29.60 1.17
CA VAL A 120 4.10 29.33 -0.25
C VAL A 120 5.60 29.41 -0.61
N PRO A 121 6.22 28.34 -1.14
CA PRO A 121 7.64 28.34 -1.48
C PRO A 121 7.94 29.06 -2.81
N ALA A 122 9.20 29.47 -2.98
CA ALA A 122 9.72 30.05 -4.22
C ALA A 122 10.14 28.97 -5.25
N SER A 123 9.32 27.95 -5.44
CA SER A 123 9.63 26.82 -6.34
C SER A 123 9.15 27.05 -7.78
N THR A 124 9.61 26.21 -8.70
CA THR A 124 9.13 26.18 -10.10
C THR A 124 7.61 25.96 -10.20
N LEU A 125 7.02 25.26 -9.22
CA LEU A 125 5.59 24.99 -9.13
C LEU A 125 4.73 26.27 -9.02
N TYR A 126 5.22 27.28 -8.29
CA TYR A 126 4.50 28.55 -8.07
C TYR A 126 5.03 29.70 -8.94
N SER A 127 6.28 29.63 -9.40
CA SER A 127 6.91 30.69 -10.21
C SER A 127 6.66 30.57 -11.72
N THR A 128 6.32 29.38 -12.23
CA THR A 128 6.08 29.16 -13.66
C THR A 128 4.76 29.80 -14.11
N VAL A 129 4.83 30.75 -15.04
CA VAL A 129 3.67 31.52 -15.53
C VAL A 129 2.54 30.63 -16.04
N ALA A 130 2.86 29.57 -16.78
CA ALA A 130 1.87 28.66 -17.33
C ALA A 130 1.08 27.88 -16.26
N LEU A 131 1.64 27.72 -15.06
CA LEU A 131 1.03 26.98 -13.96
C LEU A 131 0.27 27.87 -12.98
N GLN A 132 0.23 29.19 -13.21
CA GLN A 132 -0.45 30.17 -12.35
C GLN A 132 -1.87 29.77 -11.93
N PRO A 133 -2.75 29.28 -12.83
CA PRO A 133 -4.12 28.89 -12.44
C PRO A 133 -4.16 27.80 -11.36
N GLY A 134 -3.26 26.81 -11.41
CA GLY A 134 -3.14 25.80 -10.36
C GLY A 134 -2.44 26.34 -9.11
N ALA A 135 -1.41 27.18 -9.30
CA ALA A 135 -0.68 27.81 -8.23
C ALA A 135 -1.54 28.74 -7.37
N ASP A 136 -2.50 29.46 -7.98
CA ASP A 136 -3.46 30.32 -7.27
C ASP A 136 -4.39 29.52 -6.37
N VAL A 137 -4.86 28.35 -6.84
CA VAL A 137 -5.62 27.42 -6.00
C VAL A 137 -4.75 26.91 -4.86
N GLY A 138 -3.50 26.52 -5.13
CA GLY A 138 -2.55 26.12 -4.09
C GLY A 138 -2.30 27.22 -3.04
N ARG A 139 -2.12 28.47 -3.47
CA ARG A 139 -1.97 29.64 -2.58
C ARG A 139 -3.20 29.84 -1.69
N ALA A 140 -4.40 29.67 -2.24
CA ALA A 140 -5.64 29.75 -1.48
C ALA A 140 -5.73 28.64 -0.41
N VAL A 141 -5.38 27.40 -0.79
CA VAL A 141 -5.34 26.28 0.18
C VAL A 141 -4.34 26.55 1.31
N ILE A 142 -3.15 27.07 0.99
CA ILE A 142 -2.12 27.38 1.99
C ILE A 142 -2.57 28.53 2.92
N ALA A 143 -3.21 29.56 2.38
CA ALA A 143 -3.74 30.67 3.17
C ALA A 143 -4.82 30.20 4.18
N ASP A 144 -5.64 29.24 3.77
CA ASP A 144 -6.73 28.68 4.59
C ASP A 144 -6.35 27.36 5.28
N LEU A 145 -5.07 27.00 5.35
CA LEU A 145 -4.61 25.69 5.87
C LEU A 145 -5.13 25.43 7.29
N ALA A 146 -5.12 26.44 8.15
CA ALA A 146 -5.63 26.34 9.52
C ALA A 146 -7.13 25.98 9.58
N LEU A 147 -7.93 26.44 8.62
CA LEU A 147 -9.34 26.12 8.50
C LEU A 147 -9.54 24.64 8.15
N PHE A 148 -8.73 24.12 7.22
CA PHE A 148 -8.77 22.71 6.83
C PHE A 148 -8.32 21.78 7.97
N LEU A 149 -7.30 22.16 8.74
CA LEU A 149 -6.84 21.38 9.90
C LEU A 149 -7.90 21.32 11.03
N ALA A 150 -8.68 22.39 11.20
CA ALA A 150 -9.76 22.44 12.20
C ALA A 150 -10.98 21.55 11.87
N LEU A 151 -11.08 21.01 10.65
CA LEU A 151 -12.17 20.09 10.26
C LEU A 151 -12.17 18.80 11.08
N ALA A 152 -11.02 18.39 11.62
CA ALA A 152 -10.93 17.23 12.50
C ALA A 152 -11.75 17.42 13.80
N ASP A 153 -11.76 18.65 14.34
CA ASP A 153 -12.47 19.00 15.56
C ASP A 153 -13.90 19.48 15.28
N ASN A 154 -14.14 20.05 14.10
CA ASN A 154 -15.46 20.54 13.69
C ASN A 154 -15.79 20.15 12.24
N PRO A 155 -16.37 18.96 12.01
CA PRO A 155 -16.73 18.48 10.68
C PRO A 155 -17.80 19.33 9.98
N ALA A 156 -18.51 20.20 10.71
CA ALA A 156 -19.56 21.07 10.19
C ALA A 156 -19.03 22.45 9.76
N ALA A 157 -17.72 22.71 9.87
CA ALA A 157 -17.14 23.97 9.44
C ALA A 157 -17.27 24.15 7.92
N VAL A 158 -17.71 25.33 7.49
CA VAL A 158 -17.83 25.67 6.07
C VAL A 158 -16.44 26.00 5.54
N VAL A 159 -15.93 25.16 4.64
CA VAL A 159 -14.67 25.37 3.94
C VAL A 159 -14.89 25.92 2.53
N PRO A 160 -13.95 26.72 1.99
CA PRO A 160 -13.98 27.19 0.61
C PRO A 160 -14.14 26.04 -0.40
N ASP A 161 -14.92 26.25 -1.46
CA ASP A 161 -15.09 25.31 -2.58
C ASP A 161 -13.83 25.32 -3.46
N LEU A 162 -12.79 24.65 -2.99
CA LEU A 162 -11.51 24.46 -3.67
C LEU A 162 -11.38 23.03 -4.18
N ASN A 163 -10.49 22.84 -5.17
CA ASN A 163 -10.24 21.52 -5.72
C ASN A 163 -9.72 20.56 -4.64
N SER A 164 -10.55 19.59 -4.26
CA SER A 164 -10.29 18.63 -3.17
C SER A 164 -9.01 17.82 -3.36
N VAL A 165 -8.61 17.58 -4.61
CA VAL A 165 -7.41 16.80 -4.92
C VAL A 165 -6.15 17.61 -4.66
N ILE A 166 -6.17 18.92 -4.97
CA ILE A 166 -5.06 19.83 -4.64
C ILE A 166 -4.95 20.00 -3.12
N VAL A 167 -6.09 20.15 -2.44
CA VAL A 167 -6.15 20.23 -0.97
C VAL A 167 -5.51 19.00 -0.34
N ALA A 168 -5.91 17.79 -0.77
CA ALA A 168 -5.36 16.55 -0.24
C ALA A 168 -3.84 16.46 -0.41
N THR A 169 -3.31 16.77 -1.61
CA THR A 169 -1.86 16.73 -1.86
C THR A 169 -1.08 17.72 -0.97
N ILE A 170 -1.59 18.94 -0.76
CA ILE A 170 -0.91 19.92 0.12
C ILE A 170 -0.97 19.48 1.59
N LEU A 171 -2.12 18.96 2.04
CA LEU A 171 -2.27 18.46 3.41
C LEU A 171 -1.36 17.24 3.70
N GLU A 172 -1.21 16.33 2.73
CA GLU A 172 -0.29 15.21 2.83
C GLU A 172 1.17 15.68 2.95
N VAL A 173 1.60 16.63 2.11
CA VAL A 173 2.95 17.23 2.24
C VAL A 173 3.12 17.90 3.60
N HIS A 174 2.12 18.65 4.07
CA HIS A 174 2.15 19.28 5.40
C HIS A 174 2.33 18.24 6.52
N GLN A 175 1.59 17.13 6.45
CA GLN A 175 1.72 16.03 7.41
C GLN A 175 3.14 15.45 7.42
N HIS A 176 3.75 15.24 6.25
CA HIS A 176 5.13 14.72 6.18
C HIS A 176 6.16 15.71 6.74
N LEU A 177 6.02 17.01 6.46
CA LEU A 177 6.88 18.04 7.03
C LEU A 177 6.74 18.12 8.56
N LEU A 178 5.52 17.98 9.10
CA LEU A 178 5.30 17.92 10.56
C LEU A 178 5.98 16.70 11.19
N LYS A 179 5.88 15.53 10.56
CA LYS A 179 6.58 14.32 11.04
C LYS A 179 8.09 14.52 11.06
N ILE A 180 8.65 15.09 9.99
CA ILE A 180 10.08 15.43 9.88
C ILE A 180 10.48 16.41 10.99
N ALA A 181 9.73 17.49 11.17
CA ALA A 181 9.99 18.49 12.21
C ALA A 181 9.94 17.91 13.63
N ALA A 182 9.10 16.90 13.86
CA ALA A 182 9.00 16.16 15.12
C ALA A 182 10.07 15.05 15.27
N GLY A 183 10.94 14.83 14.29
CA GLY A 183 11.93 13.75 14.29
C GLY A 183 11.33 12.35 14.15
N LEU A 184 10.11 12.26 13.62
CA LEU A 184 9.42 11.01 13.33
C LEU A 184 9.88 10.45 11.97
N ASP A 185 9.78 9.14 11.81
CA ASP A 185 9.93 8.46 10.53
C ASP A 185 8.68 8.61 9.66
N PHE A 186 8.75 8.12 8.43
CA PHE A 186 7.63 8.16 7.47
C PHE A 186 6.31 7.63 8.06
N TRP A 187 6.41 6.60 8.91
CA TRP A 187 5.28 5.89 9.52
C TRP A 187 4.78 6.57 10.81
N GLY A 188 5.47 7.61 11.31
CA GLY A 188 5.10 8.36 12.50
C GLY A 188 5.70 7.83 13.80
N HIS A 189 6.70 6.96 13.75
CA HIS A 189 7.45 6.51 14.93
C HIS A 189 8.73 7.31 15.08
N TRP A 190 9.20 7.52 16.30
CA TRP A 190 10.51 8.15 16.51
C TRP A 190 11.62 7.20 16.04
N HIS A 191 12.57 7.68 15.23
CA HIS A 191 13.52 6.80 14.54
C HIS A 191 14.46 6.02 15.48
N LEU A 192 14.63 6.48 16.73
CA LEU A 192 15.39 5.82 17.81
C LEU A 192 14.49 5.12 18.85
N SER A 193 13.18 5.04 18.63
CA SER A 193 12.29 4.42 19.62
C SER A 193 12.55 2.92 19.71
N VAL A 194 12.76 2.44 20.92
CA VAL A 194 12.69 1.01 21.24
C VAL A 194 11.22 0.59 21.18
N PRO A 195 10.86 -0.43 20.37
CA PRO A 195 9.50 -0.93 20.35
C PRO A 195 9.07 -1.47 21.71
N ILE A 196 7.85 -1.16 22.12
CA ILE A 196 7.25 -1.67 23.37
C ILE A 196 7.06 -3.19 23.26
N TRP A 197 6.66 -3.66 22.08
CA TRP A 197 6.35 -5.05 21.82
C TRP A 197 7.61 -5.86 21.47
N THR A 198 7.63 -7.12 21.87
CA THR A 198 8.74 -8.04 21.59
C THR A 198 8.82 -8.40 20.12
N PHE A 199 10.02 -8.78 19.66
CA PHE A 199 10.26 -9.25 18.29
C PHE A 199 9.31 -10.38 17.90
N ASP A 200 9.16 -11.40 18.75
CA ASP A 200 8.32 -12.58 18.48
C ASP A 200 6.86 -12.21 18.23
N TYR A 201 6.30 -11.31 19.06
CA TYR A 201 4.95 -10.83 18.87
C TYR A 201 4.81 -10.02 17.58
N LEU A 202 5.70 -9.04 17.36
CA LEU A 202 5.66 -8.20 16.16
C LEU A 202 5.84 -9.02 14.88
N GLN A 203 6.69 -10.05 14.91
CA GLN A 203 6.86 -10.99 13.80
C GLN A 203 5.54 -11.73 13.51
N SER A 204 4.89 -12.28 14.54
CA SER A 204 3.62 -12.99 14.35
C SER A 204 2.54 -12.10 13.74
N VAL A 205 2.47 -10.82 14.16
CA VAL A 205 1.52 -9.84 13.63
C VAL A 205 1.89 -9.42 12.21
N ALA A 206 3.17 -9.18 11.92
CA ALA A 206 3.63 -8.86 10.58
C ALA A 206 3.30 -9.99 9.60
N ILE A 207 3.60 -11.25 9.95
CA ILE A 207 3.25 -12.43 9.17
C ILE A 207 1.74 -12.48 8.89
N ASN A 208 0.91 -12.24 9.91
CA ASN A 208 -0.55 -12.28 9.78
C ASN A 208 -1.06 -11.22 8.78
N PHE A 209 -0.60 -9.96 8.89
CA PHE A 209 -0.98 -8.92 7.93
C PHE A 209 -0.47 -9.20 6.52
N THR A 210 0.75 -9.74 6.39
CA THR A 210 1.28 -10.14 5.09
C THR A 210 0.44 -11.27 4.48
N GLN A 211 -0.04 -12.24 5.27
CA GLN A 211 -0.94 -13.28 4.79
C GLN A 211 -2.30 -12.72 4.32
N PHE A 212 -2.86 -11.73 5.01
CA PHE A 212 -4.06 -11.05 4.54
C PHE A 212 -3.84 -10.27 3.25
N ALA A 213 -2.67 -9.62 3.10
CA ALA A 213 -2.30 -8.97 1.85
C ALA A 213 -2.21 -9.98 0.70
N VAL A 214 -1.47 -11.08 0.88
CA VAL A 214 -1.37 -12.16 -0.14
C VAL A 214 -2.74 -12.75 -0.48
N GLY A 215 -3.62 -12.93 0.50
CA GLY A 215 -5.00 -13.38 0.28
C GLY A 215 -5.81 -12.42 -0.60
N ALA A 216 -5.81 -11.12 -0.25
CA ALA A 216 -6.48 -10.08 -1.02
C ALA A 216 -5.92 -9.94 -2.45
N GLU A 217 -4.61 -10.08 -2.61
CA GLU A 217 -3.94 -10.06 -3.92
C GLU A 217 -4.40 -11.23 -4.80
N ARG A 218 -4.47 -12.45 -4.23
CA ARG A 218 -4.98 -13.64 -4.95
C ARG A 218 -6.44 -13.48 -5.39
N ASP A 219 -7.28 -12.92 -4.52
CA ASP A 219 -8.68 -12.65 -4.84
C ASP A 219 -8.80 -11.57 -5.94
N PHE A 220 -7.96 -10.53 -5.89
CA PHE A 220 -7.87 -9.54 -6.97
C PHE A 220 -7.50 -10.18 -8.31
N ILE A 221 -6.47 -11.03 -8.35
CA ILE A 221 -6.04 -11.73 -9.57
C ILE A 221 -7.19 -12.59 -10.12
N SER A 222 -7.88 -13.32 -9.24
CA SER A 222 -9.03 -14.14 -9.64
C SER A 222 -10.17 -13.30 -10.21
N PHE A 223 -10.55 -12.21 -9.54
CA PHE A 223 -11.63 -11.32 -10.02
C PHE A 223 -11.27 -10.62 -11.32
N GLN A 224 -10.02 -10.19 -11.49
CA GLN A 224 -9.57 -9.57 -12.74
C GLN A 224 -9.60 -10.58 -13.90
N SER A 225 -9.15 -11.82 -13.66
CA SER A 225 -9.25 -12.90 -14.67
C SER A 225 -10.71 -13.17 -15.06
N HIS A 226 -11.61 -13.24 -14.08
CA HIS A 226 -13.05 -13.43 -14.35
C HIS A 226 -13.67 -12.25 -15.11
N ALA A 227 -13.24 -11.02 -14.81
CA ALA A 227 -13.67 -9.83 -15.54
C ALA A 227 -13.24 -9.91 -17.01
N ASP A 228 -11.98 -10.28 -17.27
CA ASP A 228 -11.41 -10.37 -18.62
C ASP A 228 -12.09 -11.50 -19.44
N ASP A 229 -12.29 -12.67 -18.83
CA ASP A 229 -12.99 -13.80 -19.46
C ASP A 229 -14.45 -13.46 -19.79
N SER A 230 -15.12 -12.76 -18.87
CA SER A 230 -16.50 -12.31 -19.05
C SER A 230 -16.60 -11.22 -20.12
N ALA A 231 -15.63 -10.30 -20.16
CA ALA A 231 -15.57 -9.25 -21.18
C ALA A 231 -15.33 -9.86 -22.57
N LEU A 232 -14.46 -10.86 -22.69
CA LEU A 232 -14.24 -11.61 -23.93
C LEU A 232 -15.52 -12.33 -24.38
N THR A 233 -16.19 -13.03 -23.45
CA THR A 233 -17.46 -13.70 -23.71
C THR A 233 -18.51 -12.72 -24.23
N ARG A 234 -18.63 -11.56 -23.58
CA ARG A 234 -19.53 -10.48 -24.02
C ARG A 234 -19.18 -9.99 -25.42
N GLN A 235 -17.89 -9.78 -25.70
CA GLN A 235 -17.43 -9.35 -27.03
C GLN A 235 -17.78 -10.37 -28.11
N GLN A 236 -17.62 -11.68 -27.84
CA GLN A 236 -18.02 -12.75 -28.75
C GLN A 236 -19.54 -12.76 -29.00
N LEU A 237 -20.36 -12.54 -27.96
CA LEU A 237 -21.82 -12.44 -28.11
C LEU A 237 -22.22 -11.21 -28.95
N VAL A 238 -21.61 -10.05 -28.71
CA VAL A 238 -21.85 -8.84 -29.51
C VAL A 238 -21.46 -9.06 -30.98
N GLN A 239 -20.32 -9.72 -31.23
CA GLN A 239 -19.92 -10.12 -32.58
C GLN A 239 -20.94 -11.08 -33.21
N GLY A 240 -21.41 -12.08 -32.46
CA GLY A 240 -22.45 -13.01 -32.91
C GLY A 240 -23.76 -12.30 -33.31
N VAL A 241 -24.19 -11.31 -32.53
CA VAL A 241 -25.35 -10.46 -32.88
C VAL A 241 -25.11 -9.70 -34.19
N SER A 242 -23.92 -9.12 -34.36
CA SER A 242 -23.58 -8.37 -35.58
C SER A 242 -23.55 -9.28 -36.82
N GLN A 243 -23.01 -10.50 -36.67
CA GLN A 243 -22.97 -11.52 -37.73
C GLN A 243 -24.39 -11.98 -38.09
N ALA A 244 -25.23 -12.27 -37.10
CA ALA A 244 -26.60 -12.70 -37.35
C ALA A 244 -27.44 -11.60 -38.04
N LYS A 245 -27.24 -10.31 -37.68
CA LYS A 245 -27.86 -9.19 -38.40
C LYS A 245 -27.38 -9.09 -39.85
N ALA A 246 -26.09 -9.34 -40.10
CA ALA A 246 -25.56 -9.39 -41.46
C ALA A 246 -26.13 -10.56 -42.26
N GLU A 247 -26.33 -11.73 -41.64
CA GLU A 247 -27.00 -12.89 -42.25
C GLU A 247 -28.45 -12.57 -42.64
N VAL A 248 -29.21 -11.86 -41.78
CA VAL A 248 -30.58 -11.40 -42.10
C VAL A 248 -30.58 -10.49 -43.33
N ASN A 249 -29.64 -9.53 -43.40
CA ASN A 249 -29.53 -8.64 -44.55
C ASN A 249 -29.19 -9.43 -45.84
N ALA A 250 -28.25 -10.36 -45.77
CA ALA A 250 -27.88 -11.20 -46.91
C ALA A 250 -29.03 -12.10 -47.37
N ALA A 251 -29.75 -12.73 -46.43
CA ALA A 251 -30.93 -13.55 -46.73
C ALA A 251 -32.05 -12.71 -47.36
N THR A 252 -32.23 -11.47 -46.89
CA THR A 252 -33.24 -10.54 -47.43
C THR A 252 -32.93 -10.17 -48.87
N LEU A 253 -31.66 -9.85 -49.18
CA LEU A 253 -31.22 -9.59 -50.54
C LEU A 253 -31.41 -10.82 -51.45
N ALA A 254 -31.11 -12.02 -50.96
CA ALA A 254 -31.34 -13.26 -51.70
C ALA A 254 -32.83 -13.51 -51.98
N ALA A 255 -33.72 -13.23 -51.01
CA ALA A 255 -35.16 -13.32 -51.19
C ALA A 255 -35.72 -12.27 -52.18
N GLN A 256 -35.15 -11.06 -52.18
CA GLN A 256 -35.46 -10.04 -53.18
C GLN A 256 -35.03 -10.47 -54.58
N ALA A 257 -33.81 -11.00 -54.74
CA ALA A 257 -33.33 -11.53 -56.01
C ALA A 257 -34.21 -12.68 -56.53
N ALA A 258 -34.57 -13.64 -55.67
CA ALA A 258 -35.47 -14.74 -56.04
C ALA A 258 -36.89 -14.24 -56.41
N SER A 259 -37.38 -13.17 -55.78
CA SER A 259 -38.66 -12.56 -56.13
C SER A 259 -38.58 -11.84 -57.48
N ALA A 260 -37.45 -11.21 -57.80
CA ALA A 260 -37.23 -10.61 -59.11
C ALA A 260 -37.13 -11.68 -60.22
N GLU A 261 -36.49 -12.83 -59.96
CA GLU A 261 -36.48 -13.97 -60.88
C GLU A 261 -37.90 -14.44 -61.23
N VAL A 262 -38.80 -14.53 -60.24
CA VAL A 262 -40.22 -14.88 -60.49
C VAL A 262 -40.87 -13.94 -61.49
N GLU A 263 -40.63 -12.63 -61.40
CA GLU A 263 -41.16 -11.65 -62.36
C GLU A 263 -40.59 -11.86 -63.77
N VAL A 264 -39.30 -12.20 -63.89
CA VAL A 264 -38.69 -12.56 -65.17
C VAL A 264 -39.35 -13.81 -65.77
N TYR A 265 -39.61 -14.84 -64.98
CA TYR A 265 -40.29 -16.06 -65.46
C TYR A 265 -41.76 -15.80 -65.82
N LYS A 266 -42.48 -14.90 -65.13
CA LYS A 266 -43.83 -14.47 -65.52
C LYS A 266 -43.84 -13.80 -66.88
N LEU A 267 -42.88 -12.89 -67.12
CA LEU A 267 -42.72 -12.27 -68.43
C LEU A 267 -42.40 -13.32 -69.51
N GLY A 268 -41.60 -14.34 -69.18
CA GLY A 268 -41.33 -15.48 -70.04
C GLY A 268 -42.59 -16.27 -70.42
N VAL A 269 -43.48 -16.53 -69.46
CA VAL A 269 -44.80 -17.16 -69.70
C VAL A 269 -45.66 -16.30 -70.62
N ASN A 270 -45.79 -15.00 -70.32
CA ASN A 270 -46.58 -14.07 -71.13
C ASN A 270 -46.06 -14.01 -72.58
N LEU A 271 -44.73 -14.00 -72.76
CA LEU A 271 -44.11 -14.02 -74.08
C LEU A 271 -44.38 -15.35 -74.81
N ALA A 272 -44.32 -16.49 -74.12
CA ALA A 272 -44.61 -17.78 -74.70
C ALA A 272 -46.08 -17.93 -75.12
N ASP A 273 -47.02 -17.49 -74.27
CA ASP A 273 -48.45 -17.48 -74.56
C ASP A 273 -48.77 -16.53 -75.74
N LEU A 274 -48.13 -15.36 -75.81
CA LEU A 274 -48.25 -14.44 -76.95
C LEU A 274 -47.74 -15.07 -78.25
N ARG A 275 -46.58 -15.73 -78.23
CA ARG A 275 -46.03 -16.43 -79.41
C ARG A 275 -46.92 -17.57 -79.89
N ALA A 276 -47.56 -18.30 -78.97
CA ALA A 276 -48.51 -19.34 -79.33
C ALA A 276 -49.77 -18.74 -80.00
N GLN A 277 -50.28 -17.62 -79.46
CA GLN A 277 -51.40 -16.90 -80.05
C GLN A 277 -51.05 -16.32 -81.43
N ASP A 278 -49.92 -15.65 -81.57
CA ASP A 278 -49.45 -15.10 -82.85
C ASP A 278 -49.27 -16.21 -83.90
N ALA A 279 -48.73 -17.38 -83.51
CA ALA A 279 -48.58 -18.52 -84.41
C ALA A 279 -49.94 -19.06 -84.90
N LYS A 280 -50.93 -19.10 -83.99
CA LYS A 280 -52.30 -19.50 -84.32
C LYS A 280 -53.00 -18.48 -85.22
N ASP A 281 -52.92 -17.20 -84.87
CA ASP A 281 -53.50 -16.11 -85.65
C ASP A 281 -52.89 -16.06 -87.06
N ASN A 282 -51.58 -16.33 -87.18
CA ASN A 282 -50.90 -16.45 -88.47
C ASN A 282 -51.39 -17.67 -89.27
N ALA A 283 -51.60 -18.82 -88.63
CA ALA A 283 -52.15 -20.02 -89.28
C ALA A 283 -53.59 -19.78 -89.77
N ASP A 284 -54.43 -19.13 -88.95
CA ASP A 284 -55.82 -18.80 -89.27
C ASP A 284 -55.89 -17.75 -90.39
N ALA A 285 -55.05 -16.70 -90.34
CA ALA A 285 -54.96 -15.68 -91.38
C ALA A 285 -54.46 -16.25 -92.72
N TYR A 286 -53.42 -17.09 -92.69
CA TYR A 286 -52.95 -17.81 -93.88
C TYR A 286 -54.06 -18.72 -94.43
N GLY A 287 -54.75 -19.46 -93.57
CA GLY A 287 -55.89 -20.29 -93.93
C GLY A 287 -57.00 -19.50 -94.63
N ALA A 288 -57.40 -18.35 -94.10
CA ALA A 288 -58.47 -17.52 -94.66
C ALA A 288 -58.09 -16.89 -96.01
N MET A 289 -56.87 -16.38 -96.17
CA MET A 289 -56.46 -15.63 -97.36
C MET A 289 -55.94 -16.52 -98.51
N SER A 290 -55.21 -17.59 -98.21
CA SER A 290 -54.58 -18.46 -99.22
C SER A 290 -55.59 -19.17 -100.13
N ALA A 291 -56.80 -19.47 -99.63
CA ALA A 291 -57.84 -20.12 -100.41
C ALA A 291 -58.28 -19.28 -101.62
N ASP A 292 -58.43 -17.96 -101.45
CA ASP A 292 -58.80 -17.08 -102.56
C ASP A 292 -57.62 -16.80 -103.49
N GLN A 293 -56.40 -16.67 -102.96
CA GLN A 293 -55.19 -16.47 -103.75
C GLN A 293 -54.93 -17.63 -104.73
N ILE A 294 -54.95 -18.88 -104.26
CA ILE A 294 -54.60 -20.04 -105.08
C ILE A 294 -55.64 -20.25 -106.19
N VAL A 295 -56.93 -20.02 -105.89
CA VAL A 295 -58.00 -20.06 -106.89
C VAL A 295 -57.81 -18.96 -107.94
N ARG A 296 -57.46 -17.73 -107.54
CA ARG A 296 -57.18 -16.64 -108.49
C ARG A 296 -55.95 -16.90 -109.35
N GLN A 297 -54.91 -17.51 -108.79
CA GLN A 297 -53.71 -17.86 -109.54
C GLN A 297 -53.99 -18.94 -110.59
N ALA A 298 -54.79 -19.96 -110.24
CA ALA A 298 -55.24 -20.97 -111.20
C ALA A 298 -56.17 -20.40 -112.28
N LEU A 299 -57.08 -19.48 -111.92
CA LEU A 299 -57.93 -18.76 -112.86
C LEU A 299 -57.12 -17.90 -113.84
N ALA A 300 -56.03 -17.25 -113.38
CA ALA A 300 -55.14 -16.49 -114.26
C ALA A 300 -54.45 -17.40 -115.29
N THR A 301 -54.03 -18.61 -114.90
CA THR A 301 -53.49 -19.61 -115.83
C THR A 301 -54.54 -20.06 -116.85
N GLN A 302 -55.78 -20.27 -116.42
CA GLN A 302 -56.89 -20.63 -117.31
C GLN A 302 -57.23 -19.51 -118.32
N LEU A 303 -57.31 -18.26 -117.85
CA LEU A 303 -57.58 -17.07 -118.69
C LEU A 303 -56.43 -16.79 -119.67
N GLY A 304 -55.18 -16.92 -119.23
CA GLY A 304 -53.99 -16.76 -120.08
C GLY A 304 -53.90 -17.81 -121.21
N GLY A 305 -54.59 -18.95 -121.05
CA GLY A 305 -54.74 -19.99 -122.07
C GLY A 305 -55.96 -19.82 -123.00
N GLY A 306 -56.74 -18.74 -122.87
CA GLY A 306 -57.86 -18.39 -123.76
C GLY A 306 -59.23 -18.95 -123.38
N ASP A 307 -59.42 -19.44 -122.16
CA ASP A 307 -60.68 -20.02 -121.66
C ASP A 307 -61.52 -19.01 -120.83
N ASN A 308 -62.72 -19.40 -120.40
CA ASN A 308 -63.75 -18.49 -119.85
C ASN A 308 -63.57 -18.05 -118.38
N GLY A 309 -62.61 -18.63 -117.64
CA GLY A 309 -62.33 -18.28 -116.24
C GLY A 309 -63.45 -18.61 -115.24
N ASP A 310 -64.24 -19.67 -115.47
CA ASP A 310 -65.30 -20.09 -114.56
C ASP A 310 -64.73 -20.73 -113.26
N ARG A 311 -64.84 -19.97 -112.16
CA ARG A 311 -64.43 -20.38 -110.82
C ARG A 311 -65.15 -21.65 -110.33
N ASN A 312 -66.43 -21.83 -110.67
CA ASN A 312 -67.22 -22.96 -110.15
C ASN A 312 -66.84 -24.25 -110.87
N ASP A 313 -66.64 -24.21 -112.19
CA ASP A 313 -66.17 -25.37 -112.98
C ASP A 313 -64.78 -25.83 -112.52
N LEU A 314 -63.84 -24.89 -112.33
CA LEU A 314 -62.48 -25.22 -111.89
C LEU A 314 -62.44 -25.84 -110.49
N ASN A 315 -63.25 -25.33 -109.55
CA ASN A 315 -63.38 -25.90 -108.21
C ASN A 315 -63.98 -27.31 -108.24
N ASN A 316 -65.05 -27.53 -109.01
CA ASN A 316 -65.69 -28.86 -109.14
C ASN A 316 -64.72 -29.90 -109.73
N ARG A 317 -63.91 -29.51 -110.71
CA ARG A 317 -62.88 -30.37 -111.31
C ARG A 317 -61.75 -30.67 -110.32
N ALA A 318 -61.25 -29.68 -109.60
CA ALA A 318 -60.23 -29.88 -108.57
C ALA A 318 -60.75 -30.74 -107.40
N ASP A 319 -62.00 -30.57 -106.98
CA ASP A 319 -62.66 -31.40 -105.96
C ASP A 319 -62.76 -32.86 -106.41
N THR A 320 -63.07 -33.09 -107.69
CA THR A 320 -63.10 -34.43 -108.28
C THR A 320 -61.71 -35.09 -108.21
N LEU A 321 -60.63 -34.38 -108.58
CA LEU A 321 -59.25 -34.92 -108.51
C LEU A 321 -58.75 -35.15 -107.09
N MET A 322 -59.17 -34.31 -106.14
CA MET A 322 -58.82 -34.47 -104.73
C MET A 322 -59.69 -35.51 -104.02
N GLY A 323 -60.68 -36.11 -104.70
CA GLY A 323 -61.57 -37.10 -104.10
C GLY A 323 -62.50 -36.49 -103.05
N ILE A 324 -63.10 -35.34 -103.36
CA ILE A 324 -64.08 -34.63 -102.52
C ILE A 324 -65.42 -34.55 -103.30
N GLY A 325 -66.52 -35.02 -102.69
CA GLY A 325 -67.86 -35.03 -103.32
C GLY A 325 -68.33 -36.42 -103.82
N PRO A 326 -69.48 -36.50 -104.52
CA PRO A 326 -70.15 -37.78 -104.86
C PRO A 326 -69.34 -38.72 -105.78
N THR A 327 -68.38 -38.19 -106.55
CA THR A 327 -67.50 -38.92 -107.48
C THR A 327 -66.16 -39.36 -106.87
N ALA A 328 -65.91 -39.01 -105.61
CA ALA A 328 -64.64 -39.22 -104.90
C ALA A 328 -64.24 -40.68 -104.64
N GLN A 329 -65.23 -41.57 -104.50
CA GLN A 329 -64.97 -42.96 -104.11
C GLN A 329 -64.25 -43.74 -105.20
N TYR A 330 -64.62 -43.52 -106.46
CA TYR A 330 -64.03 -44.19 -107.63
C TYR A 330 -62.54 -43.85 -107.83
N ILE A 331 -62.16 -42.57 -107.61
CA ILE A 331 -60.80 -42.06 -107.83
C ILE A 331 -59.83 -42.53 -106.72
N ARG A 332 -60.29 -42.65 -105.46
CA ARG A 332 -59.48 -43.18 -104.35
C ARG A 332 -59.15 -44.66 -104.48
N GLU A 333 -60.03 -45.43 -105.11
CA GLU A 333 -59.87 -46.88 -105.31
C GLU A 333 -58.98 -47.22 -106.53
N HIS A 334 -58.69 -46.26 -107.44
CA HIS A 334 -57.93 -46.47 -108.68
C HIS A 334 -56.92 -45.34 -109.00
N PRO A 335 -55.80 -45.23 -108.26
CA PRO A 335 -54.81 -44.17 -108.46
C PRO A 335 -54.10 -44.27 -109.81
N GLY A 336 -54.10 -43.18 -110.59
CA GLY A 336 -53.35 -43.04 -111.85
C GLY A 336 -54.10 -43.40 -113.15
N ASN A 337 -55.37 -43.81 -113.09
CA ASN A 337 -56.16 -44.17 -114.28
C ASN A 337 -57.44 -43.34 -114.43
N TRP A 338 -57.28 -42.02 -114.51
CA TRP A 338 -58.37 -41.09 -114.77
C TRP A 338 -58.00 -40.18 -115.97
N ARG A 339 -58.97 -39.92 -116.87
CA ARG A 339 -58.82 -38.99 -118.00
C ARG A 339 -59.86 -37.90 -117.86
N MET A 340 -59.42 -36.65 -117.77
CA MET A 340 -60.32 -35.50 -117.80
C MET A 340 -60.44 -34.95 -119.23
N GLU A 341 -61.66 -34.74 -119.70
CA GLU A 341 -61.95 -34.10 -120.98
C GLU A 341 -62.12 -32.58 -120.78
N GLY A 342 -61.42 -31.78 -121.60
CA GLY A 342 -61.39 -30.32 -121.52
C GLY A 342 -60.22 -29.69 -122.29
N SER A 343 -60.16 -28.35 -122.35
CA SER A 343 -59.03 -27.62 -122.95
C SER A 343 -57.74 -27.87 -122.17
N SER A 344 -56.57 -27.88 -122.84
CA SER A 344 -55.27 -28.05 -122.18
C SER A 344 -55.00 -26.98 -121.11
N ALA A 345 -55.52 -25.78 -121.31
CA ALA A 345 -55.47 -24.67 -120.35
C ALA A 345 -56.28 -24.96 -119.08
N THR A 346 -57.51 -25.47 -119.21
CA THR A 346 -58.36 -25.82 -118.06
C THR A 346 -57.82 -27.03 -117.29
N LEU A 347 -57.24 -28.03 -117.97
CA LEU A 347 -56.58 -29.15 -117.31
C LEU A 347 -55.33 -28.71 -116.52
N SER A 348 -54.48 -27.88 -117.13
CA SER A 348 -53.28 -27.33 -116.47
C SER A 348 -53.64 -26.46 -115.25
N ALA A 349 -54.69 -25.64 -115.36
CA ALA A 349 -55.17 -24.81 -114.25
C ALA A 349 -55.80 -25.65 -113.13
N THR A 350 -56.50 -26.74 -113.48
CA THR A 350 -57.07 -27.67 -112.49
C THR A 350 -55.97 -28.40 -111.71
N GLU A 351 -54.96 -28.95 -112.38
CA GLU A 351 -53.81 -29.59 -111.73
C GLU A 351 -53.01 -28.61 -110.86
N GLN A 352 -52.81 -27.37 -111.35
CA GLN A 352 -52.16 -26.31 -110.57
C GLN A 352 -52.98 -25.95 -109.31
N LEU A 353 -54.31 -25.94 -109.40
CA LEU A 353 -55.19 -25.71 -108.25
C LEU A 353 -55.13 -26.86 -107.23
N VAL A 354 -55.09 -28.12 -107.69
CA VAL A 354 -54.93 -29.30 -106.82
C VAL A 354 -53.59 -29.27 -106.10
N ALA A 355 -52.49 -29.06 -106.83
CA ALA A 355 -51.16 -28.92 -106.25
C ALA A 355 -51.08 -27.74 -105.26
N GLY A 356 -51.70 -26.60 -105.60
CA GLY A 356 -51.80 -25.45 -104.71
C GLY A 356 -52.58 -25.74 -103.44
N ARG A 357 -53.72 -26.43 -103.52
CA ARG A 357 -54.53 -26.83 -102.35
C ARG A 357 -53.81 -27.83 -101.45
N LEU A 358 -53.08 -28.80 -102.02
CA LEU A 358 -52.25 -29.75 -101.25
C LEU A 358 -51.09 -29.06 -100.54
N ASN A 359 -50.37 -28.15 -101.23
CA ASN A 359 -49.30 -27.35 -100.62
C ASN A 359 -49.84 -26.47 -99.49
N ARG A 360 -50.97 -25.78 -99.70
CA ARG A 360 -51.66 -25.01 -98.66
C ARG A 360 -52.00 -25.86 -97.45
N GLN A 361 -52.53 -27.07 -97.65
CA GLN A 361 -52.88 -27.95 -96.55
C GLN A 361 -51.64 -28.38 -95.76
N TYR A 362 -50.56 -28.76 -96.44
CA TYR A 362 -49.28 -29.08 -95.79
C TYR A 362 -48.70 -27.89 -95.01
N GLU A 363 -48.84 -26.68 -95.54
CA GLU A 363 -48.34 -25.45 -94.94
C GLU A 363 -49.17 -25.06 -93.71
N ILE A 364 -50.51 -25.17 -93.78
CA ILE A 364 -51.42 -25.04 -92.63
C ILE A 364 -51.09 -26.10 -91.57
N ASP A 365 -50.89 -27.36 -91.96
CA ASP A 365 -50.54 -28.44 -91.02
C ASP A 365 -49.16 -28.21 -90.37
N THR A 366 -48.23 -27.57 -91.09
CA THR A 366 -46.92 -27.18 -90.56
C THR A 366 -47.04 -26.01 -89.58
N MET A 367 -47.83 -24.99 -89.90
CA MET A 367 -48.14 -23.87 -88.99
C MET A 367 -48.92 -24.35 -87.75
N ASN A 368 -49.81 -25.33 -87.89
CA ASN A 368 -50.53 -25.96 -86.78
C ASN A 368 -49.59 -26.79 -85.89
N ARG A 369 -48.61 -27.50 -86.47
CA ARG A 369 -47.55 -28.17 -85.69
C ARG A 369 -46.70 -27.16 -84.92
N GLN A 370 -46.29 -26.07 -85.57
CA GLN A 370 -45.57 -24.98 -84.93
C GLN A 370 -46.38 -24.34 -83.79
N THR A 371 -47.69 -24.17 -83.97
CA THR A 371 -48.60 -23.69 -82.91
C THR A 371 -48.58 -24.63 -81.70
N LYS A 372 -48.71 -25.95 -81.92
CA LYS A 372 -48.62 -26.96 -80.85
C LYS A 372 -47.26 -26.98 -80.16
N GLU A 373 -46.16 -26.79 -80.90
CA GLU A 373 -44.82 -26.69 -80.32
C GLU A 373 -44.69 -25.45 -79.41
N MET A 374 -45.27 -24.31 -79.82
CA MET A 374 -45.29 -23.10 -78.99
C MET A 374 -46.18 -23.24 -77.76
N GLU A 375 -47.31 -23.96 -77.85
CA GLU A 375 -48.15 -24.29 -76.69
C GLU A 375 -47.39 -25.17 -75.67
N VAL A 376 -46.63 -26.16 -76.14
CA VAL A 376 -45.77 -26.98 -75.28
C VAL A 376 -44.67 -26.15 -74.62
N ALA A 377 -44.06 -25.21 -75.35
CA ALA A 377 -43.11 -24.25 -74.78
C ALA A 377 -43.76 -23.36 -73.70
N GLY A 378 -45.02 -22.97 -73.88
CA GLY A 378 -45.80 -22.26 -72.86
C GLY A 378 -46.05 -23.09 -71.59
N LEU A 379 -46.30 -24.40 -71.73
CA LEU A 379 -46.40 -25.31 -70.58
C LEU A 379 -45.07 -25.46 -69.84
N GLN A 380 -43.94 -25.54 -70.57
CA GLN A 380 -42.61 -25.56 -69.97
C GLN A 380 -42.33 -24.27 -69.18
N ALA A 381 -42.60 -23.10 -69.78
CA ALA A 381 -42.43 -21.81 -69.10
C ALA A 381 -43.28 -21.72 -67.83
N LYS A 382 -44.51 -22.25 -67.83
CA LYS A 382 -45.38 -22.33 -66.64
C LYS A 382 -44.80 -23.24 -65.56
N ALA A 383 -44.18 -24.37 -65.93
CA ALA A 383 -43.49 -25.24 -64.99
C ALA A 383 -42.25 -24.57 -64.38
N GLU A 384 -41.46 -23.86 -65.19
CA GLU A 384 -40.30 -23.08 -64.71
C GLU A 384 -40.72 -21.95 -63.75
N LEU A 385 -41.82 -21.26 -64.03
CA LEU A 385 -42.41 -20.28 -63.12
C LEU A 385 -42.82 -20.90 -61.77
N ASN A 386 -43.40 -22.10 -61.78
CA ASN A 386 -43.75 -22.81 -60.54
C ASN A 386 -42.51 -23.14 -59.70
N VAL A 387 -41.41 -23.54 -60.34
CA VAL A 387 -40.12 -23.77 -59.66
C VAL A 387 -39.57 -22.46 -59.10
N ALA A 388 -39.62 -21.37 -59.85
CA ALA A 388 -39.19 -20.05 -59.38
C ALA A 388 -40.01 -19.58 -58.17
N ASN A 389 -41.33 -19.77 -58.18
CA ASN A 389 -42.20 -19.48 -57.05
C ASN A 389 -41.82 -20.29 -55.80
N ALA A 390 -41.52 -21.58 -55.96
CA ALA A 390 -41.06 -22.44 -54.87
C ALA A 390 -39.69 -21.97 -54.31
N ARG A 391 -38.75 -21.57 -55.19
CA ARG A 391 -37.46 -20.99 -54.78
C ARG A 391 -37.63 -19.68 -54.01
N ALA A 392 -38.51 -18.79 -54.46
CA ALA A 392 -38.81 -17.54 -53.76
C ALA A 392 -39.45 -17.79 -52.37
N ALA A 393 -40.35 -18.77 -52.26
CA ALA A 393 -40.91 -19.19 -50.98
C ALA A 393 -39.84 -19.76 -50.04
N ALA A 394 -38.94 -20.59 -50.54
CA ALA A 394 -37.81 -21.13 -49.79
C ALA A 394 -36.85 -20.02 -49.32
N ALA A 395 -36.55 -19.04 -50.18
CA ALA A 395 -35.71 -17.90 -49.82
C ALA A 395 -36.35 -17.03 -48.73
N LYS A 396 -37.67 -16.79 -48.80
CA LYS A 396 -38.43 -16.09 -47.73
C LYS A 396 -38.40 -16.86 -46.41
N ALA A 397 -38.54 -18.18 -46.45
CA ALA A 397 -38.37 -19.01 -45.26
C ALA A 397 -36.93 -18.91 -44.69
N GLY A 398 -35.92 -18.81 -45.57
CA GLY A 398 -34.53 -18.54 -45.18
C GLY A 398 -34.36 -17.22 -44.40
N VAL A 399 -35.06 -16.15 -44.79
CA VAL A 399 -35.09 -14.88 -44.04
C VAL A 399 -35.67 -15.09 -42.64
N ALA A 400 -36.80 -15.80 -42.52
CA ALA A 400 -37.41 -16.08 -41.21
C ALA A 400 -36.47 -16.88 -40.30
N VAL A 401 -35.76 -17.87 -40.83
CA VAL A 401 -34.74 -18.62 -40.09
C VAL A 401 -33.59 -17.72 -39.64
N ALA A 402 -33.09 -16.84 -40.52
CA ALA A 402 -32.04 -15.87 -40.17
C ALA A 402 -32.52 -14.90 -39.07
N GLN A 403 -33.79 -14.45 -39.12
CA GLN A 403 -34.36 -13.57 -38.11
C GLN A 403 -34.43 -14.25 -36.73
N VAL A 404 -34.90 -15.51 -36.67
CA VAL A 404 -34.93 -16.28 -35.42
C VAL A 404 -33.52 -16.45 -34.84
N ARG A 405 -32.50 -16.65 -35.68
CA ARG A 405 -31.10 -16.69 -35.23
C ARG A 405 -30.62 -15.34 -34.68
N ALA A 406 -30.97 -14.24 -35.34
CA ALA A 406 -30.64 -12.90 -34.87
C ALA A 406 -31.32 -12.56 -33.54
N ASP A 407 -32.60 -12.91 -33.39
CA ASP A 407 -33.35 -12.73 -32.15
C ASP A 407 -32.78 -13.60 -31.02
N GLY A 408 -32.43 -14.86 -31.31
CA GLY A 408 -31.77 -15.76 -30.36
C GLY A 408 -30.39 -15.25 -29.91
N ALA A 409 -29.58 -14.73 -30.83
CA ALA A 409 -28.30 -14.11 -30.49
C ALA A 409 -28.49 -12.86 -29.60
N ALA A 410 -29.49 -12.02 -29.88
CA ALA A 410 -29.81 -10.85 -29.08
C ALA A 410 -30.33 -11.23 -27.68
N GLN A 411 -31.15 -12.29 -27.58
CA GLN A 411 -31.63 -12.82 -26.30
C GLN A 411 -30.49 -13.40 -25.47
N ASN A 412 -29.52 -14.09 -26.08
CA ASN A 412 -28.33 -14.59 -25.37
C ASN A 412 -27.49 -13.44 -24.80
N LEU A 413 -27.29 -12.36 -25.57
CA LEU A 413 -26.61 -11.16 -25.08
C LEU A 413 -27.39 -10.49 -23.94
N ALA A 414 -28.70 -10.33 -24.08
CA ALA A 414 -29.54 -9.76 -23.02
C ALA A 414 -29.55 -10.63 -21.76
N ALA A 415 -29.55 -11.95 -21.90
CA ALA A 415 -29.46 -12.88 -20.78
C ALA A 415 -28.10 -12.79 -20.07
N PHE A 416 -27.01 -12.58 -20.82
CA PHE A 416 -25.69 -12.33 -20.26
C PHE A 416 -25.63 -10.99 -19.50
N ASP A 417 -26.11 -9.90 -20.12
CA ASP A 417 -26.10 -8.55 -19.52
C ASP A 417 -27.02 -8.45 -18.27
N ASN A 418 -28.03 -9.35 -18.14
CA ASN A 418 -28.91 -9.43 -16.96
C ASN A 418 -28.33 -10.29 -15.81
N GLN A 419 -27.17 -10.92 -15.97
CA GLN A 419 -26.55 -11.69 -14.89
C GLN A 419 -26.07 -10.77 -13.77
N PHE A 420 -26.03 -11.28 -12.53
CA PHE A 420 -25.54 -10.53 -11.39
C PHE A 420 -24.04 -10.18 -11.51
N PHE A 421 -23.25 -11.11 -12.03
CA PHE A 421 -21.80 -10.98 -12.15
C PHE A 421 -21.40 -10.53 -13.55
N THR A 422 -21.59 -9.24 -13.83
CA THR A 422 -21.11 -8.65 -15.10
C THR A 422 -19.60 -8.35 -15.06
N PRO A 423 -18.95 -8.14 -16.22
CA PRO A 423 -17.53 -7.76 -16.25
C PRO A 423 -17.22 -6.52 -15.39
N GLU A 424 -18.14 -5.56 -15.34
CA GLU A 424 -18.00 -4.36 -14.52
C GLU A 424 -18.07 -4.67 -13.03
N VAL A 425 -18.95 -5.58 -12.61
CA VAL A 425 -19.07 -5.99 -11.20
C VAL A 425 -17.78 -6.70 -10.76
N TRP A 426 -17.27 -7.64 -11.55
CA TRP A 426 -16.00 -8.30 -11.26
C TRP A 426 -14.84 -7.30 -11.15
N ARG A 427 -14.76 -6.35 -12.07
CA ARG A 427 -13.73 -5.29 -12.02
C ARG A 427 -13.85 -4.43 -10.77
N ARG A 428 -15.07 -4.04 -10.38
CA ARG A 428 -15.30 -3.29 -9.13
C ARG A 428 -14.92 -4.10 -7.88
N MET A 429 -15.23 -5.39 -7.85
CA MET A 429 -14.78 -6.28 -6.76
C MET A 429 -13.26 -6.37 -6.71
N GLY A 430 -12.61 -6.49 -7.88
CA GLY A 430 -11.15 -6.43 -8.01
C GLY A 430 -10.57 -5.11 -7.47
N GLU A 431 -11.12 -3.96 -7.86
CA GLU A 431 -10.68 -2.64 -7.36
C GLU A 431 -10.76 -2.54 -5.82
N VAL A 432 -11.82 -3.07 -5.20
CA VAL A 432 -11.95 -3.11 -3.73
C VAL A 432 -10.91 -4.04 -3.10
N MET A 433 -10.67 -5.21 -3.68
CA MET A 433 -9.63 -6.13 -3.18
C MET A 433 -8.24 -5.52 -3.29
N LEU A 434 -7.94 -4.80 -4.37
CA LEU A 434 -6.66 -4.10 -4.53
C LEU A 434 -6.47 -3.00 -3.47
N GLN A 435 -7.53 -2.28 -3.10
CA GLN A 435 -7.47 -1.31 -1.99
C GLN A 435 -7.21 -1.99 -0.64
N LEU A 436 -7.86 -3.14 -0.37
CA LEU A 436 -7.62 -3.93 0.83
C LEU A 436 -6.20 -4.49 0.88
N TYR A 437 -5.69 -4.96 -0.27
CA TYR A 437 -4.31 -5.38 -0.42
C TYR A 437 -3.34 -4.28 0.02
N HIS A 438 -3.43 -3.07 -0.56
CA HIS A 438 -2.54 -1.97 -0.19
C HIS A 438 -2.65 -1.59 1.28
N ARG A 439 -3.85 -1.66 1.86
CA ARG A 439 -4.06 -1.41 3.29
C ARG A 439 -3.33 -2.43 4.15
N TYR A 440 -3.54 -3.73 3.93
CA TYR A 440 -2.88 -4.79 4.70
C TYR A 440 -1.37 -4.82 4.45
N PHE A 441 -0.94 -4.56 3.22
CA PHE A 441 0.48 -4.48 2.86
C PHE A 441 1.18 -3.35 3.62
N ASN A 442 0.58 -2.16 3.69
CA ASN A 442 1.13 -1.05 4.47
C ASN A 442 1.19 -1.36 5.98
N MET A 443 0.15 -2.00 6.53
CA MET A 443 0.14 -2.45 7.92
C MET A 443 1.21 -3.52 8.19
N ALA A 444 1.41 -4.44 7.26
CA ALA A 444 2.45 -5.45 7.32
C ALA A 444 3.84 -4.82 7.29
N LEU A 445 4.08 -3.91 6.34
CA LEU A 445 5.37 -3.23 6.18
C LEU A 445 5.73 -2.39 7.41
N SER A 446 4.78 -1.60 7.94
CA SER A 446 5.02 -0.81 9.16
C SER A 446 5.32 -1.71 10.35
N THR A 447 4.61 -2.83 10.49
CA THR A 447 4.84 -3.79 11.59
C THR A 447 6.16 -4.53 11.41
N ALA A 448 6.54 -4.89 10.19
CA ALA A 448 7.81 -5.52 9.87
C ALA A 448 9.00 -4.60 10.18
N ARG A 449 8.87 -3.28 9.99
CA ARG A 449 9.88 -2.31 10.41
C ARG A 449 10.00 -2.21 11.93
N LEU A 450 8.89 -2.22 12.67
CA LEU A 450 8.93 -2.32 14.12
C LEU A 450 9.55 -3.64 14.59
N MET A 451 9.24 -4.75 13.91
CA MET A 451 9.84 -6.05 14.14
C MET A 451 11.36 -6.02 13.93
N GLU A 452 11.84 -5.43 12.83
CA GLU A 452 13.28 -5.25 12.58
C GLU A 452 13.96 -4.46 13.71
N ARG A 453 13.34 -3.36 14.15
CA ARG A 453 13.85 -2.55 15.27
C ARG A 453 13.87 -3.34 16.58
N ALA A 454 12.82 -4.12 16.87
CA ALA A 454 12.75 -4.97 18.05
C ALA A 454 13.82 -6.07 18.00
N TYR A 455 14.01 -6.69 16.85
CA TYR A 455 15.06 -7.67 16.61
C TYR A 455 16.44 -7.08 16.90
N ASN A 456 16.76 -5.96 16.26
CA ASN A 456 18.04 -5.27 16.43
C ASN A 456 18.27 -4.85 17.89
N PHE A 457 17.22 -4.45 18.61
CA PHE A 457 17.30 -4.11 20.02
C PHE A 457 17.57 -5.33 20.92
N GLU A 458 16.86 -6.43 20.68
CA GLU A 458 16.93 -7.68 21.45
C GLU A 458 18.23 -8.46 21.18
N THR A 459 18.67 -8.57 19.92
CA THR A 459 19.90 -9.28 19.55
C THR A 459 21.14 -8.40 19.58
N ASP A 460 20.97 -7.07 19.54
CA ASP A 460 22.02 -6.04 19.46
C ASP A 460 22.86 -6.10 18.18
N GLN A 461 22.22 -6.56 17.11
CA GLN A 461 22.69 -6.48 15.74
C GLN A 461 22.12 -5.22 15.06
N ALA A 462 22.65 -4.89 13.89
CA ALA A 462 22.13 -3.85 13.01
C ALA A 462 21.79 -4.50 11.67
N LEU A 463 20.77 -5.35 11.69
CA LEU A 463 20.28 -6.06 10.51
C LEU A 463 19.21 -5.20 9.83
N HIS A 464 19.42 -4.90 8.55
CA HIS A 464 18.52 -4.10 7.73
C HIS A 464 18.11 -4.91 6.51
N VAL A 465 17.05 -5.70 6.67
CA VAL A 465 16.56 -6.62 5.62
C VAL A 465 15.24 -6.12 5.06
N ILE A 466 14.38 -5.53 5.90
CA ILE A 466 13.10 -5.02 5.42
C ILE A 466 13.36 -3.82 4.51
N LYS A 467 12.89 -3.91 3.27
CA LYS A 467 13.08 -2.85 2.28
C LYS A 467 12.17 -1.67 2.56
N THR A 468 12.56 -0.54 2.00
CA THR A 468 11.79 0.71 2.07
C THR A 468 10.57 0.66 1.16
N ASP A 469 10.76 0.04 0.00
CA ASP A 469 9.75 -0.15 -1.01
C ASP A 469 9.96 -1.53 -1.64
N TYR A 470 8.87 -2.23 -1.87
CA TYR A 470 8.84 -3.53 -2.54
C TYR A 470 8.32 -3.42 -3.98
N GLY A 471 7.94 -2.21 -4.44
CA GLY A 471 7.42 -1.96 -5.78
C GLY A 471 8.34 -2.34 -6.94
N LEU A 472 9.66 -2.37 -6.74
CA LEU A 472 10.60 -2.80 -7.77
C LEU A 472 10.62 -4.31 -7.99
N ASP A 473 10.25 -5.07 -6.95
CA ASP A 473 10.13 -6.54 -7.03
C ASP A 473 8.72 -6.96 -7.46
N GLU A 474 7.81 -6.00 -7.64
CA GLU A 474 6.44 -6.25 -8.04
C GLU A 474 6.30 -6.51 -9.54
N VAL A 475 5.52 -7.53 -9.91
CA VAL A 475 5.13 -7.76 -11.30
C VAL A 475 3.76 -7.12 -11.52
N LYS A 476 3.73 -5.94 -12.17
CA LYS A 476 2.52 -5.11 -12.32
C LYS A 476 1.85 -4.71 -10.99
N GLY A 477 2.64 -4.45 -9.96
CA GLY A 477 2.10 -4.06 -8.66
C GLY A 477 1.71 -5.22 -7.74
N LEU A 478 2.15 -6.45 -8.06
CA LEU A 478 1.79 -7.70 -7.37
C LEU A 478 3.05 -8.43 -6.88
N LEU A 479 2.89 -9.33 -5.90
CA LEU A 479 3.92 -10.12 -5.24
C LEU A 479 4.80 -9.36 -4.23
N GLY A 480 4.56 -8.06 -4.01
CA GLY A 480 5.30 -7.29 -3.00
C GLY A 480 5.16 -7.89 -1.59
N ALA A 481 3.97 -8.40 -1.26
CA ALA A 481 3.70 -9.06 0.01
C ALA A 481 4.45 -10.40 0.16
N ASP A 482 4.59 -11.19 -0.91
CA ASP A 482 5.32 -12.46 -0.87
C ASP A 482 6.82 -12.24 -0.63
N VAL A 483 7.41 -11.20 -1.23
CA VAL A 483 8.82 -10.82 -0.99
C VAL A 483 9.00 -10.31 0.44
N LEU A 484 8.09 -9.47 0.94
CA LEU A 484 8.11 -9.04 2.35
C LEU A 484 8.00 -10.22 3.31
N MET A 485 7.19 -11.25 3.01
CA MET A 485 7.11 -12.46 3.82
C MET A 485 8.45 -13.19 3.92
N ALA A 486 9.16 -13.31 2.79
CA ALA A 486 10.47 -13.95 2.76
C ALA A 486 11.49 -13.19 3.62
N ASP A 487 11.50 -11.86 3.53
CA ASP A 487 12.36 -11.00 4.34
C ASP A 487 12.05 -11.12 5.84
N ILE A 488 10.76 -11.16 6.21
CA ILE A 488 10.32 -11.38 7.61
C ILE A 488 10.82 -12.72 8.14
N GLN A 489 10.71 -13.79 7.35
CA GLN A 489 11.20 -15.12 7.72
C GLN A 489 12.73 -15.19 7.77
N GLY A 490 13.42 -14.34 7.03
CA GLY A 490 14.87 -14.17 7.09
C GLY A 490 15.39 -13.84 8.49
N PHE A 491 14.65 -13.06 9.29
CA PHE A 491 15.00 -12.78 10.69
C PHE A 491 14.93 -14.02 11.58
N THR A 492 13.94 -14.90 11.38
CA THR A 492 13.87 -16.17 12.12
C THR A 492 15.05 -17.07 11.75
N TYR A 493 15.41 -17.10 10.47
CA TYR A 493 16.57 -17.85 10.01
C TYR A 493 17.87 -17.31 10.63
N ASP A 494 18.09 -15.99 10.63
CA ASP A 494 19.25 -15.36 11.27
C ASP A 494 19.31 -15.66 12.78
N LEU A 495 18.17 -15.57 13.49
CA LEU A 495 18.09 -15.87 14.92
C LEU A 495 18.52 -17.30 15.25
N ILE A 496 18.07 -18.27 14.44
CA ILE A 496 18.38 -19.69 14.61
C ILE A 496 19.83 -20.00 14.19
N ALA A 497 20.32 -19.35 13.14
CA ALA A 497 21.67 -19.53 12.61
C ALA A 497 22.74 -18.82 13.44
N SER A 498 22.37 -17.84 14.27
CA SER A 498 23.28 -17.07 15.11
C SER A 498 24.14 -17.97 16.01
N THR A 499 25.45 -17.77 15.94
CA THR A 499 26.46 -18.50 16.74
C THR A 499 26.76 -17.81 18.07
N SER A 500 25.96 -16.81 18.46
CA SER A 500 26.15 -16.06 19.70
C SER A 500 26.10 -16.98 20.94
N GLY A 501 26.94 -16.69 21.94
CA GLY A 501 26.94 -17.41 23.20
C GLY A 501 25.57 -17.39 23.91
N LYS A 502 25.25 -18.47 24.62
CA LYS A 502 23.98 -18.58 25.36
C LYS A 502 23.91 -17.53 26.47
N PRO A 503 22.84 -16.71 26.54
CA PRO A 503 22.67 -15.77 27.64
C PRO A 503 22.35 -16.53 28.93
N GLN A 504 22.96 -16.09 30.04
CA GLN A 504 22.79 -16.62 31.38
C GLN A 504 21.99 -15.63 32.23
N PRO A 505 20.98 -16.09 32.98
CA PRO A 505 20.28 -15.24 33.94
C PRO A 505 21.15 -15.00 35.16
N LEU A 506 21.34 -13.74 35.53
CA LEU A 506 22.11 -13.29 36.68
C LEU A 506 21.24 -12.39 37.56
N ARG A 507 21.55 -12.41 38.86
CA ARG A 507 20.90 -11.58 39.87
C ARG A 507 21.97 -10.90 40.70
N GLN A 508 21.90 -9.58 40.77
CA GLN A 508 22.80 -8.80 41.60
C GLN A 508 22.04 -7.77 42.41
N THR A 509 22.33 -7.71 43.72
CA THR A 509 21.73 -6.74 44.62
C THR A 509 22.77 -5.69 45.03
N ILE A 510 22.40 -4.42 44.87
CA ILE A 510 23.21 -3.26 45.28
C ILE A 510 22.50 -2.59 46.46
N SER A 511 23.21 -2.47 47.58
CA SER A 511 22.80 -1.69 48.74
C SER A 511 23.12 -0.22 48.51
N LEU A 512 22.11 0.65 48.56
CA LEU A 512 22.31 2.09 48.38
C LEU A 512 22.99 2.72 49.61
N ALA A 513 22.75 2.22 50.81
CA ALA A 513 23.40 2.72 52.02
C ALA A 513 24.90 2.38 52.05
N GLU A 514 25.30 1.22 51.51
CA GLU A 514 26.71 0.82 51.43
C GLU A 514 27.43 1.48 50.26
N ARG A 515 26.84 1.46 49.06
CA ARG A 515 27.52 1.98 47.85
C ARG A 515 27.52 3.50 47.78
N TYR A 516 26.45 4.15 48.25
CA TYR A 516 26.24 5.60 48.13
C TYR A 516 25.86 6.23 49.48
N GLY A 517 26.51 5.82 50.57
CA GLY A 517 26.14 6.21 51.93
C GLY A 517 26.01 7.72 52.17
N PHE A 518 26.89 8.55 51.59
CA PHE A 518 26.77 10.01 51.71
C PHE A 518 25.47 10.54 51.08
N LYS A 519 25.13 10.11 49.86
CA LYS A 519 23.91 10.53 49.17
C LYS A 519 22.65 9.96 49.85
N PHE A 520 22.74 8.76 50.41
CA PHE A 520 21.66 8.14 51.16
C PHE A 520 21.27 8.97 52.39
N GLU A 521 22.25 9.43 53.16
CA GLU A 521 22.00 10.28 54.33
C GLU A 521 21.57 11.70 53.94
N ASN A 522 22.31 12.36 53.04
CA ASN A 522 22.11 13.78 52.74
C ASN A 522 21.03 14.11 51.71
N GLN A 523 20.63 13.16 50.87
CA GLN A 523 19.59 13.37 49.86
C GLN A 523 18.35 12.55 50.21
N LEU A 524 18.47 11.23 50.30
CA LEU A 524 17.29 10.38 50.48
C LEU A 524 16.61 10.61 51.85
N ARG A 525 17.35 10.54 52.96
CA ARG A 525 16.73 10.71 54.29
C ARG A 525 16.29 12.15 54.57
N SER A 526 16.97 13.15 54.01
CA SER A 526 16.65 14.57 54.22
C SER A 526 15.50 15.05 53.33
N THR A 527 15.48 14.68 52.05
CA THR A 527 14.52 15.19 51.04
C THR A 527 13.53 14.14 50.54
N GLY A 528 13.84 12.85 50.67
CA GLY A 528 13.08 11.76 50.07
C GLY A 528 13.49 11.44 48.63
N VAL A 529 14.45 12.16 48.04
CA VAL A 529 14.90 11.96 46.64
C VAL A 529 16.40 11.70 46.60
N MET A 530 16.84 10.80 45.71
CA MET A 530 18.25 10.48 45.52
C MET A 530 18.57 10.18 44.06
N GLU A 531 19.66 10.78 43.56
CA GLU A 531 20.18 10.53 42.21
C GLU A 531 21.55 9.82 42.29
N PHE A 532 21.67 8.68 41.62
CA PHE A 532 22.86 7.83 41.65
C PHE A 532 23.10 7.15 40.30
N ASN A 533 24.36 6.78 40.04
CA ASN A 533 24.74 6.14 38.78
C ASN A 533 25.38 4.79 39.08
N THR A 534 24.82 3.71 38.53
CA THR A 534 25.44 2.40 38.57
C THR A 534 26.63 2.39 37.61
N SER A 535 27.80 1.98 38.08
CA SER A 535 28.97 1.82 37.22
C SER A 535 29.08 0.38 36.76
N ILE A 536 29.82 0.16 35.66
CA ILE A 536 30.05 -1.21 35.19
C ILE A 536 30.84 -2.05 36.21
N ASP A 537 31.72 -1.39 36.97
CA ASP A 537 32.54 -2.03 37.99
C ASP A 537 31.70 -2.66 39.10
N ASP A 538 30.50 -2.12 39.36
CA ASP A 538 29.57 -2.68 40.34
C ASP A 538 29.28 -4.15 40.00
N PHE A 539 29.15 -4.47 38.71
CA PHE A 539 28.82 -5.80 38.22
C PHE A 539 30.06 -6.66 37.98
N ASP A 540 31.15 -6.06 37.51
CA ASP A 540 32.39 -6.78 37.19
C ASP A 540 33.13 -7.32 38.37
N ALA A 541 33.07 -6.59 39.49
CA ALA A 541 33.70 -7.03 40.72
C ALA A 541 33.08 -8.34 41.24
N VAL A 542 31.83 -8.63 40.87
CA VAL A 542 31.10 -9.84 41.28
C VAL A 542 31.18 -10.92 40.20
N TYR A 543 31.00 -10.54 38.92
CA TYR A 543 30.96 -11.46 37.79
C TYR A 543 31.93 -11.05 36.66
N PRO A 544 33.25 -11.13 36.90
CA PRO A 544 34.24 -10.77 35.89
C PRO A 544 34.14 -11.68 34.66
N GLY A 545 34.30 -11.11 33.47
CA GLY A 545 34.17 -11.83 32.19
C GLY A 545 32.75 -11.90 31.63
N THR A 546 31.77 -11.30 32.32
CA THR A 546 30.43 -11.14 31.76
C THR A 546 30.35 -9.96 30.79
N TYR A 547 29.60 -10.14 29.70
CA TYR A 547 29.39 -9.13 28.66
C TYR A 547 27.93 -9.17 28.17
N ALA A 548 27.52 -8.13 27.43
CA ALA A 548 26.14 -7.96 26.98
C ALA A 548 25.10 -8.04 28.11
N GLY A 549 25.49 -7.59 29.31
CA GLY A 549 24.63 -7.56 30.49
C GLY A 549 23.46 -6.59 30.28
N ARG A 550 22.25 -7.12 30.17
CA ARG A 550 21.02 -6.36 29.93
C ARG A 550 19.97 -6.66 30.96
N ILE A 551 19.42 -5.60 31.54
CA ILE A 551 18.38 -5.65 32.55
C ILE A 551 17.14 -6.35 31.96
N GLU A 552 16.57 -7.26 32.73
CA GLU A 552 15.26 -7.86 32.49
C GLU A 552 14.21 -7.25 33.43
N SER A 553 14.58 -7.03 34.69
CA SER A 553 13.77 -6.30 35.66
C SER A 553 14.62 -5.77 36.81
N VAL A 554 14.11 -4.74 37.50
CA VAL A 554 14.70 -4.21 38.73
C VAL A 554 13.66 -4.27 39.84
N GLU A 555 14.06 -4.84 40.97
CA GLU A 555 13.24 -4.94 42.19
C GLU A 555 13.82 -3.99 43.25
N VAL A 556 12.96 -3.18 43.86
CA VAL A 556 13.34 -2.24 44.93
C VAL A 556 12.80 -2.78 46.24
N GLU A 557 13.70 -3.06 47.19
CA GLU A 557 13.36 -3.50 48.54
C GLU A 557 13.79 -2.42 49.52
N VAL A 558 12.85 -1.86 50.28
CA VAL A 558 13.13 -0.87 51.32
C VAL A 558 13.20 -1.56 52.68
N LEU A 559 14.34 -1.42 53.35
CA LEU A 559 14.58 -1.97 54.67
C LEU A 559 14.55 -0.86 55.72
N GLY A 560 13.81 -1.10 56.81
CA GLY A 560 13.65 -0.16 57.90
C GLY A 560 12.34 -0.38 58.65
N VAL A 561 11.97 0.59 59.48
CA VAL A 561 10.63 0.62 60.09
C VAL A 561 9.66 1.21 59.08
N VAL A 562 9.09 0.34 58.23
CA VAL A 562 8.18 0.70 57.15
C VAL A 562 6.83 0.00 57.32
N PRO A 563 5.72 0.55 56.80
CA PRO A 563 4.42 -0.09 56.85
C PRO A 563 4.43 -1.47 56.16
N ALA A 564 3.55 -2.37 56.61
CA ALA A 564 3.44 -3.72 56.04
C ALA A 564 3.10 -3.72 54.54
N ASN A 565 2.43 -2.67 54.06
CA ASN A 565 2.02 -2.52 52.67
C ASN A 565 3.13 -1.91 51.78
N GLY A 566 4.31 -1.60 52.34
CA GLY A 566 5.41 -0.99 51.59
C GLY A 566 5.39 0.54 51.59
N ILE A 567 6.09 1.14 50.63
CA ILE A 567 6.29 2.59 50.48
C ILE A 567 5.92 3.00 49.07
N SER A 568 5.28 4.16 48.94
CA SER A 568 4.94 4.78 47.65
C SER A 568 6.10 5.61 47.12
N GLY A 569 6.41 5.46 45.84
CA GLY A 569 7.53 6.18 45.22
C GLY A 569 7.72 5.86 43.77
N THR A 570 8.85 6.29 43.21
CA THR A 570 9.24 5.98 41.83
C THR A 570 10.73 5.71 41.73
N LEU A 571 11.09 4.78 40.84
CA LEU A 571 12.46 4.59 40.37
C LEU A 571 12.50 4.95 38.89
N THR A 572 13.37 5.85 38.49
CA THR A 572 13.48 6.33 37.12
C THR A 572 14.87 6.05 36.56
N ASN A 573 14.95 5.53 35.34
CA ASN A 573 16.20 5.38 34.59
C ASN A 573 16.39 6.56 33.63
N GLY A 574 17.62 7.09 33.53
CA GLY A 574 17.96 8.26 32.72
C GLY A 574 17.97 8.05 31.19
N GLY A 575 17.74 6.83 30.70
CA GLY A 575 17.63 6.51 29.27
C GLY A 575 18.97 6.23 28.56
N ILE A 576 20.10 6.69 29.11
CA ILE A 576 21.44 6.32 28.63
C ILE A 576 22.01 5.22 29.51
N SER A 577 22.37 4.10 28.90
CA SER A 577 22.94 2.95 29.58
C SER A 577 24.12 2.37 28.83
N ALA A 578 24.97 1.61 29.54
CA ALA A 578 26.14 0.96 28.97
C ALA A 578 26.32 -0.45 29.52
N TYR A 579 26.96 -1.30 28.71
CA TYR A 579 27.38 -2.64 29.08
C TYR A 579 28.64 -3.04 28.31
N ARG A 580 29.32 -4.09 28.76
CA ARG A 580 30.59 -4.53 28.14
C ARG A 580 30.40 -5.34 26.87
N THR A 581 31.30 -5.14 25.92
CA THR A 581 31.47 -5.97 24.72
C THR A 581 32.37 -7.18 25.01
N PRO A 582 32.29 -8.27 24.20
CA PRO A 582 33.21 -9.40 24.30
C PRO A 582 34.67 -8.98 24.01
N ALA A 583 35.64 -9.77 24.47
CA ALA A 583 37.07 -9.47 24.32
C ALA A 583 37.50 -9.34 22.86
N ALA A 584 36.88 -10.10 21.95
CA ALA A 584 37.15 -10.04 20.51
C ALA A 584 36.82 -8.67 19.87
N LEU A 585 35.85 -7.93 20.43
CA LEU A 585 35.49 -6.58 19.96
C LEU A 585 36.27 -5.48 20.68
N TRP A 586 37.15 -5.84 21.61
CA TRP A 586 37.97 -4.91 22.37
C TRP A 586 39.30 -4.66 21.62
N ILE A 587 39.19 -3.95 20.49
CA ILE A 587 40.28 -3.73 19.51
C ILE A 587 41.40 -2.84 20.08
N ASP A 588 41.06 -1.91 20.99
CA ASP A 588 42.02 -1.04 21.67
C ASP A 588 42.06 -1.35 23.19
N PRO A 589 43.21 -1.78 23.76
CA PRO A 589 43.39 -1.98 25.19
C PRO A 589 43.18 -0.71 26.03
N ALA A 590 43.32 0.49 25.44
CA ALA A 590 43.04 1.77 26.09
C ALA A 590 41.55 2.17 26.02
N GLY A 591 40.75 1.51 25.16
CA GLY A 591 39.32 1.74 25.04
C GLY A 591 38.56 1.19 26.25
N SER A 592 37.43 1.81 26.60
CA SER A 592 36.63 1.41 27.76
C SER A 592 35.99 0.01 27.67
N GLY A 593 35.94 -0.59 26.47
CA GLY A 593 35.25 -1.87 26.24
C GLY A 593 33.74 -1.80 26.45
N LEU A 594 33.16 -0.60 26.48
CA LEU A 594 31.74 -0.36 26.72
C LEU A 594 31.01 0.00 25.43
N LYS A 595 29.82 -0.57 25.27
CA LYS A 595 28.84 -0.16 24.28
C LYS A 595 27.74 0.64 24.98
N TYR A 596 27.48 1.83 24.47
CA TYR A 596 26.40 2.70 24.94
C TYR A 596 25.11 2.42 24.17
N ARG A 597 24.00 2.57 24.87
CA ARG A 597 22.64 2.38 24.36
C ARG A 597 21.77 3.53 24.86
N VAL A 598 20.94 4.04 23.97
CA VAL A 598 19.97 5.10 24.24
C VAL A 598 18.59 4.51 24.17
N GLN A 599 17.77 4.82 25.16
CA GLN A 599 16.38 4.41 25.30
C GLN A 599 15.56 5.58 25.83
N SER A 600 14.24 5.45 25.73
CA SER A 600 13.34 6.40 26.38
C SER A 600 13.52 6.34 27.89
N ARG A 601 13.34 7.48 28.56
CA ARG A 601 13.35 7.57 30.01
C ARG A 601 12.15 6.79 30.57
N GLU A 602 12.42 5.72 31.30
CA GLU A 602 11.38 4.88 31.89
C GLU A 602 11.29 5.09 33.40
N THR A 603 10.09 4.95 33.95
CA THR A 603 9.82 5.11 35.38
C THR A 603 9.00 3.94 35.90
N LEU A 604 9.54 3.23 36.89
CA LEU A 604 8.83 2.22 37.66
C LEU A 604 8.17 2.90 38.85
N VAL A 605 6.85 2.71 38.98
CA VAL A 605 6.09 3.16 40.15
C VAL A 605 6.21 2.12 41.25
N LEU A 606 6.60 2.55 42.44
CA LEU A 606 6.64 1.76 43.66
C LEU A 606 5.28 1.91 44.36
N SER A 607 4.62 0.77 44.58
CA SER A 607 3.30 0.68 45.20
C SER A 607 3.23 -0.59 46.05
N ASP A 608 2.08 -0.85 46.66
CA ASP A 608 1.80 -2.07 47.44
C ASP A 608 1.86 -3.36 46.60
N TYR A 609 2.06 -3.25 45.28
CA TYR A 609 2.24 -4.37 44.38
C TYR A 609 3.62 -5.03 44.55
N PHE A 610 3.63 -6.29 44.97
CA PHE A 610 4.83 -7.11 45.04
C PHE A 610 4.83 -8.12 43.90
N ALA A 611 5.75 -7.94 42.95
CA ALA A 611 5.83 -8.77 41.75
C ALA A 611 5.89 -10.29 42.02
N ARG A 612 6.44 -10.74 43.16
CA ARG A 612 6.46 -12.18 43.50
C ARG A 612 5.16 -12.71 44.06
N GLN A 613 4.41 -11.88 44.80
CA GLN A 613 3.20 -12.29 45.51
C GLN A 613 1.98 -12.12 44.60
N ASP A 614 1.95 -11.04 43.82
CA ASP A 614 0.79 -10.64 43.02
C ASP A 614 0.84 -11.13 41.57
N ALA A 615 1.96 -11.70 41.09
CA ALA A 615 2.10 -12.21 39.72
C ALA A 615 1.11 -13.34 39.37
N LEU A 616 0.52 -14.02 40.36
CA LEU A 616 -0.53 -15.01 40.11
C LEU A 616 -1.88 -14.35 39.77
N ILE A 617 -2.15 -13.17 40.32
CA ILE A 617 -3.40 -12.42 40.14
C ILE A 617 -3.31 -11.56 38.88
N VAL A 618 -2.16 -10.91 38.68
CA VAL A 618 -1.87 -10.08 37.50
C VAL A 618 -0.75 -10.76 36.71
N PRO A 619 -1.08 -11.63 35.74
CA PRO A 619 -0.07 -12.30 34.94
C PRO A 619 0.69 -11.28 34.09
N HIS A 620 2.00 -11.49 33.96
CA HIS A 620 2.83 -10.68 33.09
C HIS A 620 2.53 -10.97 31.62
N ASP A 621 2.22 -9.93 30.84
CA ASP A 621 2.06 -10.05 29.39
C ASP A 621 3.43 -10.25 28.73
N THR A 622 3.66 -11.42 28.16
CA THR A 622 4.93 -11.78 27.52
C THR A 622 5.14 -11.12 26.16
N ARG A 623 4.11 -10.46 25.61
CA ARG A 623 4.17 -9.75 24.32
C ARG A 623 4.82 -8.38 24.45
N MET A 624 4.81 -7.80 25.65
CA MET A 624 5.39 -6.48 25.93
C MET A 624 6.72 -6.61 26.65
N SER A 625 7.62 -5.69 26.34
CA SER A 625 8.84 -5.48 27.10
C SER A 625 8.50 -4.94 28.50
N LYS A 626 9.18 -5.47 29.52
CA LYS A 626 9.10 -4.99 30.90
C LYS A 626 9.76 -3.63 31.04
N ILE A 627 9.41 -2.91 32.11
CA ILE A 627 10.08 -1.66 32.48
C ILE A 627 11.57 -1.95 32.74
N PHE A 628 12.44 -1.14 32.14
CA PHE A 628 13.89 -1.22 32.08
C PHE A 628 14.45 -2.39 31.25
N GLN A 629 13.61 -3.16 30.57
CA GLN A 629 14.07 -4.31 29.82
C GLN A 629 15.00 -3.88 28.67
N GLY A 630 16.14 -4.57 28.55
CA GLY A 630 17.14 -4.32 27.54
C GLY A 630 18.05 -3.12 27.81
N ALA A 631 17.85 -2.39 28.91
CA ALA A 631 18.79 -1.38 29.38
C ALA A 631 20.13 -2.02 29.79
N GLY A 632 21.23 -1.32 29.53
CA GLY A 632 22.54 -1.68 30.06
C GLY A 632 22.61 -1.53 31.58
N LEU A 633 23.52 -2.27 32.20
CA LEU A 633 23.68 -2.30 33.66
C LEU A 633 24.21 -0.98 34.25
N ALA A 634 25.11 -0.31 33.52
CA ALA A 634 25.66 0.97 33.93
C ALA A 634 24.75 2.09 33.43
N SER A 635 24.07 2.81 34.32
CA SER A 635 23.13 3.86 33.95
C SER A 635 22.91 4.87 35.07
N THR A 636 22.17 5.92 34.76
CA THR A 636 21.75 6.96 35.73
C THR A 636 20.37 6.61 36.26
N TRP A 637 20.21 6.71 37.58
CA TRP A 637 18.98 6.38 38.29
C TRP A 637 18.56 7.51 39.21
N ARG A 638 17.25 7.67 39.36
CA ARG A 638 16.62 8.60 40.31
C ARG A 638 15.56 7.85 41.10
N LEU A 639 15.74 7.78 42.40
CA LEU A 639 14.79 7.19 43.34
C LEU A 639 14.07 8.31 44.08
N GLU A 640 12.74 8.31 44.04
CA GLU A 640 11.90 9.26 44.75
C GLU A 640 10.94 8.53 45.70
N LEU A 641 11.06 8.81 46.99
CA LEU A 641 10.15 8.42 48.04
C LEU A 641 9.60 9.69 48.70
N PRO A 642 8.54 10.32 48.15
CA PRO A 642 8.10 11.64 48.59
C PRO A 642 7.64 11.65 50.06
N LYS A 643 8.21 12.54 50.87
CA LYS A 643 7.89 12.68 52.31
C LYS A 643 6.44 13.10 52.58
N ALA A 644 5.82 13.80 51.65
CA ALA A 644 4.44 14.27 51.80
C ALA A 644 3.40 13.13 51.72
N ILE A 645 3.77 12.00 51.12
CA ILE A 645 2.86 10.87 50.87
C ILE A 645 3.16 9.71 51.83
N ASN A 646 4.43 9.51 52.19
CA ASN A 646 4.84 8.42 53.07
C ASN A 646 4.95 8.91 54.52
N ASP A 647 4.05 8.43 55.39
CA ASP A 647 4.10 8.67 56.84
C ASP A 647 5.05 7.68 57.52
N ILE A 648 6.36 7.89 57.31
CA ILE A 648 7.43 7.08 57.90
C ILE A 648 8.51 7.98 58.50
N ASP A 649 9.21 7.47 59.51
CA ASP A 649 10.46 8.08 59.93
C ASP A 649 11.57 7.70 58.94
N TYR A 650 11.90 8.62 58.03
CA TYR A 650 12.99 8.45 57.07
C TYR A 650 14.35 8.21 57.74
N GLY A 651 14.53 8.65 58.98
CA GLY A 651 15.71 8.33 59.78
C GLY A 651 15.82 6.83 60.04
N ALA A 652 14.69 6.14 60.23
CA ALA A 652 14.63 4.71 60.54
C ALA A 652 14.81 3.78 59.32
N LEU A 653 15.02 4.33 58.12
CA LEU A 653 15.36 3.56 56.92
C LEU A 653 16.78 3.02 57.02
N THR A 654 16.96 1.72 57.20
CA THR A 654 18.29 1.12 57.36
C THR A 654 19.03 0.97 56.05
N ASP A 655 18.36 0.56 54.97
CA ASP A 655 18.93 0.41 53.65
C ASP A 655 17.85 0.37 52.57
N ILE A 656 18.22 0.65 51.32
CA ILE A 656 17.41 0.34 50.15
C ILE A 656 18.23 -0.52 49.22
N ARG A 657 17.68 -1.68 48.87
CA ARG A 657 18.32 -2.67 48.01
C ARG A 657 17.69 -2.64 46.63
N LEU A 658 18.53 -2.44 45.63
CA LEU A 658 18.17 -2.58 44.23
C LEU A 658 18.67 -3.92 43.73
N THR A 659 17.75 -4.81 43.42
CA THR A 659 18.08 -6.12 42.84
C THR A 659 17.85 -6.07 41.33
N PHE A 660 18.93 -6.17 40.58
CA PHE A 660 18.95 -6.24 39.14
C PHE A 660 18.87 -7.71 38.70
N TYR A 661 17.83 -8.05 37.96
CA TYR A 661 17.75 -9.27 37.18
C TYR A 661 18.17 -8.95 35.77
N TYR A 662 19.16 -9.65 35.24
CA TYR A 662 19.70 -9.36 33.93
C TYR A 662 20.21 -10.62 33.25
N LYS A 663 20.33 -10.55 31.92
CA LYS A 663 20.94 -11.60 31.12
C LYS A 663 22.31 -11.13 30.64
N ALA A 664 23.32 -11.96 30.81
CA ALA A 664 24.67 -11.69 30.30
C ALA A 664 25.26 -12.95 29.68
N ARG A 665 26.25 -12.79 28.81
CA ARG A 665 27.05 -13.89 28.26
C ARG A 665 28.41 -13.91 28.95
N PHE A 666 29.11 -15.04 28.89
CA PHE A 666 30.43 -15.19 29.51
C PHE A 666 31.49 -15.36 28.43
N ASP A 667 32.60 -14.64 28.58
CA ASP A 667 33.79 -14.73 27.75
C ASP A 667 35.02 -14.99 28.65
N PRO A 668 35.66 -16.17 28.54
CA PRO A 668 36.84 -16.51 29.34
C PRO A 668 38.01 -15.53 29.14
N ASP A 669 38.22 -15.01 27.93
CA ASP A 669 39.34 -14.10 27.63
C ASP A 669 39.09 -12.71 28.23
N LEU A 670 37.81 -12.32 28.33
CA LEU A 670 37.39 -11.08 28.99
C LEU A 670 37.63 -11.14 30.50
N HIS A 671 37.48 -12.31 31.12
CA HIS A 671 37.61 -12.48 32.57
C HIS A 671 38.98 -12.00 33.10
N GLY A 672 40.08 -12.44 32.49
CA GLY A 672 41.42 -12.04 32.89
C GLY A 672 41.68 -10.54 32.74
N ARG A 673 41.25 -9.96 31.60
CA ARG A 673 41.39 -8.52 31.33
C ARG A 673 40.61 -7.66 32.32
N VAL A 674 39.39 -8.07 32.67
CA VAL A 674 38.57 -7.34 33.64
C VAL A 674 39.20 -7.38 35.02
N LEU A 675 39.75 -8.52 35.46
CA LEU A 675 40.46 -8.60 36.75
C LEU A 675 41.70 -7.71 36.78
N GLU A 676 42.50 -7.70 35.72
CA GLU A 676 43.65 -6.81 35.59
C GLU A 676 43.22 -5.33 35.65
N GLN A 677 42.19 -4.95 34.87
CA GLN A 677 41.62 -3.61 34.89
C GLN A 677 41.10 -3.20 36.27
N LEU A 678 40.39 -4.09 36.98
CA LEU A 678 39.89 -3.83 38.33
C LEU A 678 41.05 -3.66 39.32
N SER A 679 42.06 -4.53 39.28
CA SER A 679 43.23 -4.41 40.18
C SER A 679 44.05 -3.14 39.95
N ALA A 680 44.12 -2.65 38.70
CA ALA A 680 44.83 -1.42 38.36
C ALA A 680 44.04 -0.15 38.72
N ARG A 681 42.75 -0.27 39.04
CA ARG A 681 41.85 0.88 39.22
C ARG A 681 41.97 1.44 40.65
N PRO A 682 42.25 2.76 40.81
CA PRO A 682 42.36 3.37 42.13
C PRO A 682 41.06 3.21 42.93
N GLY A 683 41.17 2.77 44.19
CA GLY A 683 40.03 2.67 45.10
C GLY A 683 39.16 1.41 44.95
N VAL A 684 39.56 0.40 44.17
CA VAL A 684 38.79 -0.87 44.08
C VAL A 684 38.70 -1.63 45.41
N HIS A 685 39.76 -1.51 46.22
CA HIS A 685 39.77 -1.98 47.61
C HIS A 685 39.43 -0.89 48.62
N ALA A 686 38.78 0.19 48.19
CA ALA A 686 38.22 1.20 49.09
C ALA A 686 36.70 1.04 49.18
N ARG A 687 36.14 1.26 50.36
CA ARG A 687 34.70 1.27 50.62
C ARG A 687 34.36 2.45 51.50
N GLN A 688 33.14 2.92 51.37
CA GLN A 688 32.56 3.92 52.24
C GLN A 688 31.44 3.25 53.04
N ARG A 689 31.28 3.64 54.30
CA ARG A 689 30.22 3.15 55.17
C ARG A 689 29.67 4.30 56.00
N GLY A 690 28.36 4.53 55.88
CA GLY A 690 27.61 5.36 56.81
C GLY A 690 27.21 4.56 58.05
N ILE A 691 27.49 5.11 59.23
CA ILE A 691 27.13 4.54 60.52
C ILE A 691 26.23 5.56 61.22
N PRO A 692 24.89 5.50 61.01
CA PRO A 692 23.96 6.32 61.77
C PRO A 692 23.93 5.87 63.23
N LEU A 693 24.49 6.69 64.11
CA LEU A 693 24.80 6.30 65.48
C LEU A 693 23.54 6.12 66.32
N ARG A 694 22.48 6.89 66.06
CA ARG A 694 21.20 6.70 66.77
C ARG A 694 20.59 5.32 66.56
N TRP A 695 20.73 4.77 65.35
CA TRP A 695 20.01 3.55 64.97
C TRP A 695 20.86 2.30 65.17
N ILE A 696 22.17 2.39 64.95
CA ILE A 696 23.09 1.27 65.14
C ILE A 696 23.55 1.17 66.61
N TYR A 697 23.71 2.30 67.29
CA TYR A 697 24.18 2.37 68.69
C TYR A 697 23.24 3.23 69.55
N PRO A 698 21.94 2.86 69.69
CA PRO A 698 20.94 3.68 70.37
C PRO A 698 21.32 4.01 71.82
N ASP A 699 21.90 3.07 72.56
CA ASP A 699 22.30 3.27 73.96
C ASP A 699 23.43 4.29 74.09
N ALA A 700 24.45 4.20 73.21
CA ALA A 700 25.56 5.15 73.19
C ALA A 700 25.12 6.54 72.74
N PHE A 701 24.15 6.60 71.81
CA PHE A 701 23.56 7.87 71.37
C PHE A 701 22.70 8.52 72.46
N PHE A 702 21.92 7.74 73.22
CA PHE A 702 21.15 8.26 74.34
C PHE A 702 22.08 8.76 75.47
N HIS A 703 23.16 8.03 75.77
CA HIS A 703 24.20 8.48 76.70
C HIS A 703 24.88 9.77 76.21
N PHE A 704 25.09 9.92 74.90
CA PHE A 704 25.63 11.15 74.31
C PHE A 704 24.71 12.35 74.49
N GLN A 705 23.39 12.19 74.42
CA GLN A 705 22.47 13.29 74.68
C GLN A 705 22.60 13.81 76.12
N ASP A 706 22.89 12.94 77.08
CA ASP A 706 23.10 13.32 78.48
C ASP A 706 24.51 13.88 78.75
N SER A 707 25.54 13.11 78.39
CA SER A 707 26.95 13.40 78.71
C SER A 707 27.67 14.30 77.70
N GLY A 708 27.24 14.29 76.45
CA GLY A 708 27.92 14.99 75.33
C GLY A 708 29.05 14.16 74.74
N GLU A 709 29.23 12.92 75.19
CA GLU A 709 30.25 11.99 74.72
C GLU A 709 29.61 10.69 74.23
N LEU A 710 29.95 10.30 73.00
CA LEU A 710 29.53 9.07 72.36
C LEU A 710 30.75 8.19 72.11
N ARG A 711 30.73 6.95 72.59
CA ARG A 711 31.80 5.97 72.37
C ARG A 711 31.29 4.77 71.57
N ILE A 712 31.99 4.43 70.50
CA ILE A 712 31.76 3.21 69.72
C ILE A 712 33.08 2.46 69.52
N THR A 713 33.01 1.16 69.30
CA THR A 713 34.19 0.34 68.99
C THR A 713 33.91 -0.49 67.76
N LEU A 714 34.69 -0.27 66.70
CA LEU A 714 34.62 -1.07 65.48
C LEU A 714 35.58 -2.26 65.58
N ARG A 715 35.04 -3.46 65.43
CA ARG A 715 35.75 -4.74 65.47
C ARG A 715 35.80 -5.36 64.07
N ALA A 716 36.68 -6.35 63.89
CA ALA A 716 36.79 -7.04 62.61
C ALA A 716 35.47 -7.68 62.13
N GLY A 717 34.59 -8.07 63.05
CA GLY A 717 33.26 -8.61 62.73
C GLY A 717 32.26 -7.58 62.19
N ASP A 718 32.56 -6.29 62.32
CA ASP A 718 31.74 -5.24 61.71
C ASP A 718 32.04 -5.08 60.21
N PHE A 719 33.15 -5.62 59.71
CA PHE A 719 33.55 -5.57 58.30
C PHE A 719 33.29 -6.91 57.61
N ARG A 720 33.27 -6.93 56.27
CA ARG A 720 33.05 -8.17 55.52
C ARG A 720 34.23 -9.14 55.74
N HIS A 721 33.98 -10.44 55.68
CA HIS A 721 35.00 -11.45 56.03
C HIS A 721 36.26 -11.40 55.14
N ASN A 722 36.09 -10.99 53.88
CA ASN A 722 37.14 -10.82 52.89
C ASN A 722 37.91 -9.50 53.01
N GLU A 723 37.48 -8.58 53.88
CA GLU A 723 38.14 -7.28 54.12
C GLU A 723 39.09 -7.41 55.31
N LYS A 724 40.38 -7.65 55.04
CA LYS A 724 41.41 -7.71 56.10
C LYS A 724 42.09 -6.36 56.25
N MET A 725 42.47 -6.04 57.48
CA MET A 725 43.22 -4.82 57.84
C MET A 725 42.62 -3.53 57.25
N PRO A 726 41.35 -3.19 57.56
CA PRO A 726 40.77 -1.95 57.06
C PRO A 726 41.54 -0.75 57.62
N GLN A 727 42.06 0.10 56.75
CA GLN A 727 42.75 1.35 57.04
C GLN A 727 41.84 2.51 56.70
N LEU A 728 41.68 3.46 57.60
CA LEU A 728 40.85 4.64 57.41
C LEU A 728 41.51 5.59 56.39
N VAL A 729 40.79 5.92 55.32
CA VAL A 729 41.23 6.77 54.20
C VAL A 729 40.54 8.13 54.21
N ASP A 730 39.31 8.17 54.70
CA ASP A 730 38.51 9.37 54.77
C ASP A 730 37.49 9.24 55.90
N ILE A 731 37.12 10.37 56.47
CA ILE A 731 36.13 10.43 57.53
C ILE A 731 35.23 11.64 57.30
N GLY A 732 33.95 11.40 57.43
CA GLY A 732 32.80 12.26 57.18
C GLY A 732 31.92 12.26 58.43
N MET A 733 31.19 13.33 58.69
CA MET A 733 30.16 13.33 59.73
C MET A 733 29.02 14.22 59.30
N LEU A 734 27.81 13.75 59.61
CA LEU A 734 26.59 14.51 59.40
C LEU A 734 25.82 14.58 60.69
N VAL A 735 25.38 15.77 61.04
CA VAL A 735 24.54 16.04 62.21
C VAL A 735 23.17 16.44 61.72
N SER A 736 22.15 15.71 62.14
CA SER A 736 20.76 16.01 61.83
C SER A 736 20.06 16.52 63.07
N CYS A 737 19.34 17.64 62.96
CA CYS A 737 18.55 18.25 64.03
C CYS A 737 17.06 18.25 63.68
N ASP A 738 16.18 18.35 64.68
CA ASP A 738 14.71 18.33 64.55
C ASP A 738 14.10 19.67 64.05
N GLY A 739 14.95 20.61 63.64
CA GLY A 739 14.57 21.96 63.21
C GLY A 739 14.41 22.98 64.34
N ARG A 740 14.43 22.57 65.62
CA ARG A 740 14.41 23.51 66.76
C ARG A 740 15.76 24.21 66.96
N ILE A 741 16.85 23.60 66.48
CA ILE A 741 18.21 24.13 66.50
C ILE A 741 18.80 23.95 65.10
N SER A 742 19.53 24.96 64.62
CA SER A 742 20.28 24.86 63.36
C SER A 742 21.41 23.84 63.51
N ALA A 743 21.57 22.96 62.52
CA ALA A 743 22.70 22.05 62.47
C ALA A 743 24.01 22.74 62.07
N SER A 744 23.98 24.04 61.74
CA SER A 744 25.13 24.80 61.26
C SER A 744 26.00 25.38 62.37
N GLY A 745 27.32 25.31 62.20
CA GLY A 745 28.31 25.88 63.11
C GLY A 745 28.50 25.11 64.42
N LEU A 746 28.03 23.86 64.49
CA LEU A 746 28.23 22.97 65.63
C LEU A 746 29.66 22.45 65.64
N LYS A 747 30.38 22.66 66.74
CA LYS A 747 31.76 22.20 66.92
C LYS A 747 31.78 20.80 67.52
N ILE A 748 32.22 19.81 66.75
CA ILE A 748 32.26 18.41 67.15
C ILE A 748 33.70 17.91 67.18
N GLY A 749 34.10 17.36 68.33
CA GLY A 749 35.38 16.69 68.51
C GLY A 749 35.28 15.21 68.14
N LEU A 750 36.17 14.72 67.28
CA LEU A 750 36.25 13.31 66.90
C LEU A 750 37.63 12.75 67.25
N ARG A 751 37.64 11.60 67.94
CA ARG A 751 38.83 10.79 68.22
C ARG A 751 38.72 9.49 67.44
N THR A 752 39.76 9.13 66.67
CA THR A 752 39.86 7.86 65.94
C THR A 752 40.89 6.94 66.61
N PRO A 753 40.92 5.63 66.28
CA PRO A 753 41.87 4.69 66.86
C PRO A 753 43.35 5.07 66.68
N GLY A 754 43.65 5.79 65.60
CA GLY A 754 45.00 6.27 65.27
C GLY A 754 45.42 7.56 65.96
N HIS A 755 44.49 8.29 66.60
CA HIS A 755 44.77 9.60 67.19
C HIS A 755 44.23 9.70 68.62
N ALA A 756 45.11 9.98 69.57
CA ALA A 756 44.80 9.91 71.00
C ALA A 756 43.92 11.07 71.52
N ALA A 757 43.90 12.21 70.83
CA ALA A 757 43.14 13.40 71.23
C ALA A 757 41.96 13.66 70.26
N PRO A 758 40.80 14.12 70.77
CA PRO A 758 39.69 14.53 69.90
C PRO A 758 40.05 15.80 69.12
N VAL A 759 39.78 15.79 67.82
CA VAL A 759 39.99 16.97 66.95
C VAL A 759 38.65 17.59 66.61
N ALA A 760 38.51 18.88 66.88
CA ALA A 760 37.27 19.61 66.69
C ALA A 760 37.15 20.18 65.26
N ALA A 761 36.00 19.96 64.63
CA ALA A 761 35.60 20.57 63.36
C ALA A 761 34.19 21.17 63.48
N SER A 762 33.87 22.16 62.63
CA SER A 762 32.57 22.84 62.66
C SER A 762 31.71 22.40 61.48
N THR A 763 30.43 22.13 61.73
CA THR A 763 29.47 21.78 60.66
C THR A 763 29.18 22.96 59.73
N ASP A 764 28.94 22.64 58.45
CA ASP A 764 28.51 23.58 57.42
C ASP A 764 27.01 23.94 57.53
N ALA A 765 26.43 24.59 56.51
CA ALA A 765 25.02 24.99 56.51
C ALA A 765 24.05 23.79 56.57
N ASP A 766 24.46 22.63 56.07
CA ASP A 766 23.66 21.40 55.98
C ASP A 766 23.91 20.45 57.16
N GLY A 767 24.72 20.87 58.14
CA GLY A 767 25.09 20.03 59.29
C GLY A 767 26.18 19.00 58.98
N ALA A 768 26.83 19.09 57.82
CA ALA A 768 27.87 18.17 57.40
C ALA A 768 29.26 18.72 57.74
N ILE A 769 30.18 17.80 57.97
CA ILE A 769 31.61 18.05 57.92
C ILE A 769 32.14 17.07 56.85
N PRO A 770 32.63 17.57 55.71
CA PRO A 770 32.93 16.74 54.55
C PRO A 770 34.20 15.91 54.73
N ALA A 771 34.25 14.78 54.03
CA ALA A 771 35.46 13.98 53.88
C ALA A 771 36.52 14.79 53.13
N GLY A 772 37.52 15.29 53.87
CA GLY A 772 38.56 16.20 53.35
C GLY A 772 38.64 17.54 54.07
N ASP A 773 37.82 17.78 55.09
CA ASP A 773 38.00 18.94 55.97
C ASP A 773 39.44 18.95 56.54
N PRO A 774 40.19 20.07 56.43
CA PRO A 774 41.55 20.17 56.92
C PRO A 774 41.70 19.79 58.40
N ALA A 775 40.67 20.00 59.22
CA ALA A 775 40.67 19.63 60.63
C ALA A 775 40.72 18.11 60.84
N TRP A 776 40.24 17.31 59.89
CA TRP A 776 40.20 15.85 60.01
C TRP A 776 41.34 15.10 59.32
N ALA A 777 42.21 15.80 58.59
CA ALA A 777 43.41 15.20 58.01
C ALA A 777 44.26 14.39 59.02
N PRO A 778 44.43 14.81 60.30
CA PRO A 778 45.19 14.04 61.29
C PRO A 778 44.51 12.74 61.78
N LEU A 779 43.21 12.58 61.52
CA LEU A 779 42.42 11.45 62.03
C LEU A 779 42.48 10.20 61.13
N VAL A 780 43.05 10.35 59.94
CA VAL A 780 43.07 9.38 58.83
C VAL A 780 44.44 8.69 58.72
N GLY A 781 44.51 7.52 58.09
CA GLY A 781 45.76 6.80 57.79
C GLY A 781 46.13 5.68 58.77
N ALA A 782 45.34 5.49 59.82
CA ALA A 782 45.49 4.39 60.78
C ALA A 782 44.46 3.27 60.55
N SER A 783 44.51 2.22 61.36
CA SER A 783 43.49 1.17 61.36
C SER A 783 42.09 1.75 61.60
N ALA A 784 41.12 1.33 60.80
CA ALA A 784 39.71 1.64 61.02
C ALA A 784 39.13 0.84 62.21
N LEU A 785 39.84 -0.18 62.70
CA LEU A 785 39.46 -0.98 63.87
C LEU A 785 39.90 -0.28 65.16
N GLY A 786 39.01 -0.25 66.14
CA GLY A 786 39.27 0.32 67.46
C GLY A 786 38.15 1.24 67.94
N GLU A 787 38.46 2.01 68.98
CA GLU A 787 37.51 2.91 69.62
C GLU A 787 37.44 4.27 68.91
N TYR A 788 36.22 4.74 68.65
CA TYR A 788 35.93 6.10 68.19
C TYR A 788 35.16 6.82 69.29
N ILE A 789 35.57 8.06 69.58
CA ILE A 789 34.88 8.93 70.53
C ILE A 789 34.45 10.20 69.83
N ILE A 790 33.17 10.51 69.91
CA ILE A 790 32.59 11.77 69.43
C ILE A 790 32.22 12.59 70.66
N THR A 791 32.63 13.85 70.67
CA THR A 791 32.46 14.78 71.80
C THR A 791 31.81 16.07 71.32
N LEU A 792 30.82 16.52 72.07
CA LEU A 792 30.18 17.82 71.91
C LEU A 792 30.42 18.60 73.20
N SER A 793 31.51 19.38 73.23
CA SER A 793 31.90 20.18 74.39
C SER A 793 30.93 21.35 74.61
N ASP A 794 30.49 21.54 75.86
CA ASP A 794 29.64 22.66 76.27
C ASP A 794 30.32 24.02 76.12
N ALA A 795 31.65 24.05 76.25
CA ALA A 795 32.44 25.27 76.07
C ALA A 795 32.44 25.72 74.61
N ASP A 796 32.46 24.76 73.68
CA ASP A 796 32.46 25.01 72.24
C ASP A 796 31.05 25.23 71.67
N ASN A 797 30.02 24.71 72.35
CA ASN A 797 28.61 24.75 71.93
C ASN A 797 27.70 25.24 73.08
N PRO A 798 27.80 26.52 73.51
CA PRO A 798 27.09 27.03 74.69
C PRO A 798 25.55 26.96 74.56
N ALA A 799 25.03 26.99 73.33
CA ALA A 799 23.59 26.84 73.06
C ALA A 799 23.04 25.44 73.39
N LEU A 800 23.91 24.42 73.43
CA LEU A 800 23.58 23.02 73.64
C LEU A 800 23.97 22.52 75.04
N ASN A 801 24.22 23.43 75.98
CA ASN A 801 24.66 23.09 77.32
C ASN A 801 23.54 22.48 78.18
N GLY A 802 23.68 21.18 78.47
CA GLY A 802 22.80 20.35 79.31
C GLY A 802 21.93 19.33 78.54
N PRO A 803 21.52 18.23 79.20
CA PRO A 803 20.84 17.09 78.57
C PRO A 803 19.59 17.45 77.74
N ALA A 804 18.72 18.31 78.28
CA ALA A 804 17.50 18.72 77.61
C ALA A 804 17.75 19.58 76.34
N LYS A 805 18.92 20.21 76.23
CA LYS A 805 19.27 21.07 75.09
C LYS A 805 19.96 20.32 73.95
N ARG A 806 20.46 19.10 74.18
CA ARG A 806 21.03 18.22 73.14
C ARG A 806 20.00 17.28 72.53
N ALA A 807 18.82 17.13 73.15
CA ALA A 807 17.69 16.37 72.62
C ALA A 807 17.25 16.75 71.19
N PRO A 808 17.35 18.02 70.74
CA PRO A 808 17.09 18.41 69.34
C PRO A 808 18.03 17.79 68.30
N ILE A 809 19.18 17.22 68.71
CA ILE A 809 20.04 16.43 67.81
C ILE A 809 19.39 15.08 67.59
N VAL A 810 18.88 14.89 66.38
CA VAL A 810 18.10 13.72 65.95
C VAL A 810 19.01 12.57 65.59
N ASN A 811 20.15 12.80 64.95
CA ASN A 811 21.11 11.75 64.61
C ASN A 811 22.50 12.34 64.37
N ILE A 812 23.53 11.52 64.59
CA ILE A 812 24.88 11.77 64.10
C ILE A 812 25.24 10.58 63.22
N ALA A 813 25.48 10.79 61.94
CA ALA A 813 25.95 9.75 61.04
C ALA A 813 27.46 9.91 60.85
N LEU A 814 28.22 8.90 61.31
CA LEU A 814 29.65 8.81 61.06
C LEU A 814 29.86 8.11 59.72
N ILE A 815 30.46 8.80 58.76
CA ILE A 815 30.76 8.25 57.44
C ILE A 815 32.25 7.93 57.41
N ILE A 816 32.62 6.67 57.38
CA ILE A 816 34.02 6.27 57.24
C ILE A 816 34.26 5.77 55.83
N GLY A 817 35.35 6.19 55.20
CA GLY A 817 35.89 5.49 54.05
C GLY A 817 37.22 4.84 54.40
N TYR A 818 37.39 3.61 53.94
CA TYR A 818 38.49 2.75 54.33
C TYR A 818 38.99 1.94 53.16
N ALA A 819 40.31 1.74 53.10
CA ALA A 819 40.96 0.78 52.21
C ALA A 819 41.17 -0.54 52.95
N PHE A 820 41.05 -1.66 52.27
CA PHE A 820 41.26 -2.99 52.86
C PHE A 820 42.15 -3.86 51.97
N THR A 821 42.69 -4.93 52.53
CA THR A 821 43.38 -5.97 51.78
C THR A 821 42.43 -7.14 51.58
N PRO A 822 42.09 -7.53 50.33
CA PRO A 822 41.24 -8.69 50.09
C PRO A 822 41.93 -9.98 50.56
N VAL A 823 41.15 -10.96 51.02
CA VAL A 823 41.63 -12.34 51.18
C VAL A 823 41.79 -12.92 49.77
N VAL A 824 43.03 -13.29 49.42
CA VAL A 824 43.38 -13.96 48.15
C VAL A 824 42.83 -15.38 48.13
#